data_AF-A0A917KVP9-F1
#
_entry.id   AF-A0A917KVP9-F1
#
_cell.length_a   1.000
_cell.length_b   1.000
_cell.length_c   1.000
_cell.angle_alpha   90.00
_cell.angle_beta   90.00
_cell.angle_gamma   90.00
#
_symmetry.space_group_name_H-M   'P 1'
#
loop_
_entity.id
_entity.type
_entity.pdbx_description
1 polymer ?
#
loop_
_entity_poly.entity_id
_entity_poly.type
_entity_poly.pdbx_seq_one_letter_code
_entity_poly.pdbx_strand_id
1 'polypeptide(L)'
;MERQTGSGRGPQITNTAVDCTAEYLIQIGILQGDLNVNLRVDAPDDDAPLAAAERRLARSLLYRWRAEADAWDMTDPQPLPVRWTASRRVASAGEYLPAGSGADTIAGTFLRLGPRRRLVVLGTAGSGKSVLSVLLTLELLARRLTQGEHEVPIPLVLSLESWDTRRQSLTEWLVDRLHQDHPGLPPVEGVHPARRLVLDRRVLPVLDGLDELPAHRRTEVIDALNTGLGGDGDAVLVSRTAEYADLDRDGKGLRHATVIESLPLRPEEVADYLRRARPRARAAAWADLLDTLRNQPSAPVSWALSSPLMVWLVRRSYEHPPADPGELTERERFPTREAVEAHLLDRIVPAAFPARPPDPGRLHPPRAWDAERADAWLSYLALLLSRREESELAWWRLYAAPLPRLLAVPALMTAGILLSFVIRAPMSDYATTSGLGDLSVTTDVMFGIVLAALARSVTAGWFGQRLAEPRRSANPLLFIHALRSVDRHARVGPRVRLAALTGGPALVVLLLALYVFVAPDPTLVVLAIGAVLPVLLMIVYAAPADTVDAATPGELLRGEQTALVTTLTLVAPLIGVGAGSLFWLDPHGSGSWWPAFGAWAGASAMFVLLSPWSRWILAKCSLAATGRVPWSLMTFLRDARAAGLLQLSGGTYRFRNRRLQDHLAGRRAQERSAATTREPPRVPALADSRHFTVESTADHYHLRGRSRRLPLAHWTVLGPLLAVFLVRFSVSGQWQHAVNWLAMLFLPFLGVLITVIGFLMPRRRIELELTRDGVTSVTGRRRRSYGWHHVEKITVRRVIVRGRDAGFYALQVRLAPETPRPPRRSRMGDGWYFVLPLGFTPSVDDRLGTALADFAGPRWTH
;
A
#
# COMPACT_ATOMS: atom_id res chain seq x y z
N MET A 1 40.52 -57.73 -25.40
CA MET A 1 39.87 -58.81 -26.15
C MET A 1 38.38 -58.54 -26.15
N GLU A 2 37.81 -58.56 -27.36
CA GLU A 2 36.40 -58.67 -27.79
C GLU A 2 35.28 -57.82 -27.15
N ARG A 3 34.60 -57.10 -28.04
CA ARG A 3 33.22 -56.63 -27.91
C ARG A 3 32.29 -57.83 -27.75
N GLN A 4 31.44 -57.81 -26.73
CA GLN A 4 30.07 -58.32 -26.85
C GLN A 4 29.09 -57.15 -26.75
N THR A 5 28.44 -56.87 -27.88
CA THR A 5 27.23 -56.07 -28.00
C THR A 5 26.02 -56.94 -27.61
N GLY A 6 25.30 -56.55 -26.56
CA GLY A 6 24.04 -57.18 -26.17
C GLY A 6 23.09 -56.19 -25.48
N SER A 7 22.03 -55.82 -26.20
CA SER A 7 20.77 -55.18 -25.77
C SER A 7 20.82 -54.04 -24.73
N GLY A 8 20.54 -52.83 -25.20
CA GLY A 8 20.36 -51.61 -24.42
C GLY A 8 19.22 -51.62 -23.39
N ARG A 9 19.51 -52.17 -22.20
CA ARG A 9 18.96 -51.70 -20.93
C ARG A 9 20.13 -51.53 -19.98
N GLY A 10 20.51 -50.28 -19.69
CA GLY A 10 21.40 -50.00 -18.58
C GLY A 10 20.83 -50.58 -17.28
N PRO A 11 21.67 -50.91 -16.28
CA PRO A 11 21.18 -51.42 -15.00
C PRO A 11 20.16 -50.42 -14.43
N GLN A 12 18.93 -50.88 -14.20
CA GLN A 12 17.88 -50.08 -13.58
C GLN A 12 18.20 -50.01 -12.08
N ILE A 13 19.12 -49.11 -11.70
CA ILE A 13 19.52 -48.93 -10.30
C ILE A 13 18.37 -48.21 -9.60
N THR A 14 17.61 -48.96 -8.79
CA THR A 14 16.53 -48.40 -7.98
C THR A 14 17.10 -48.03 -6.61
N ASN A 15 17.28 -46.74 -6.35
CA ASN A 15 17.67 -46.26 -5.01
C ASN A 15 16.40 -46.08 -4.18
N THR A 16 16.23 -46.93 -3.15
CA THR A 16 15.07 -46.89 -2.26
C THR A 16 15.53 -46.52 -0.86
N ALA A 17 15.08 -45.37 -0.37
CA ALA A 17 15.27 -44.92 1.00
C ALA A 17 13.97 -45.20 1.77
N VAL A 18 14.02 -46.11 2.74
CA VAL A 18 12.88 -46.54 3.57
C VAL A 18 13.18 -46.14 5.02
N ASP A 19 12.17 -45.67 5.75
CA ASP A 19 12.27 -45.20 7.15
C ASP A 19 13.19 -43.99 7.38
N CYS A 20 13.12 -42.99 6.50
CA CYS A 20 13.93 -41.77 6.61
C CYS A 20 13.14 -40.58 7.20
N THR A 21 13.62 -39.98 8.28
CA THR A 21 13.12 -38.71 8.84
C THR A 21 13.98 -37.54 8.35
N ALA A 22 13.98 -37.26 7.04
CA ALA A 22 14.81 -36.20 6.47
C ALA A 22 14.01 -34.89 6.30
N GLU A 23 14.44 -33.83 6.99
CA GLU A 23 13.89 -32.47 6.81
C GLU A 23 14.40 -31.83 5.49
N TYR A 24 15.53 -32.32 4.96
CA TYR A 24 16.07 -32.00 3.64
C TYR A 24 16.73 -33.24 3.02
N LEU A 25 16.58 -33.43 1.71
CA LEU A 25 17.37 -34.37 0.91
C LEU A 25 18.30 -33.56 0.00
N ILE A 26 19.62 -33.65 0.20
CA ILE A 26 20.60 -32.98 -0.66
C ILE A 26 21.28 -34.04 -1.53
N GLN A 27 21.03 -33.98 -2.84
CA GLN A 27 21.65 -34.86 -3.81
C GLN A 27 22.84 -34.17 -4.48
N ILE A 28 24.01 -34.81 -4.45
CA ILE A 28 25.22 -34.35 -5.13
C ILE A 28 25.63 -35.44 -6.13
N GLY A 29 25.57 -35.14 -7.44
CA GLY A 29 25.93 -36.07 -8.52
C GLY A 29 24.78 -36.43 -9.47
N ILE A 30 25.10 -37.16 -10.55
CA ILE A 30 24.14 -37.59 -11.60
C ILE A 30 23.56 -38.96 -11.22
N LEU A 31 22.23 -39.04 -11.13
CA LEU A 31 21.50 -40.28 -10.85
C LEU A 31 21.08 -40.93 -12.19
N GLN A 32 21.46 -42.19 -12.40
CA GLN A 32 20.93 -43.00 -13.50
C GLN A 32 19.89 -43.99 -12.93
N GLY A 33 18.61 -43.63 -12.97
CA GLY A 33 17.49 -44.44 -12.48
C GLY A 33 16.43 -43.64 -11.73
N ASP A 34 15.30 -44.29 -11.41
CA ASP A 34 14.20 -43.69 -10.64
C ASP A 34 14.55 -43.69 -9.13
N LEU A 35 14.29 -42.57 -8.46
CA LEU A 35 14.43 -42.41 -7.01
C LEU A 35 13.05 -42.57 -6.36
N ASN A 36 12.86 -43.63 -5.57
CA ASN A 36 11.62 -43.87 -4.83
C ASN A 36 11.82 -43.59 -3.33
N VAL A 37 11.18 -42.54 -2.83
CA VAL A 37 11.25 -42.13 -1.42
C VAL A 37 9.91 -42.44 -0.75
N ASN A 38 9.93 -43.33 0.25
CA ASN A 38 8.75 -43.63 1.08
C ASN A 38 8.92 -42.98 2.46
N LEU A 39 8.16 -41.91 2.71
CA LEU A 39 8.11 -41.24 4.00
C LEU A 39 6.98 -41.84 4.84
N ARG A 40 7.31 -42.44 5.98
CA ARG A 40 6.32 -42.88 6.97
C ARG A 40 5.88 -41.65 7.75
N VAL A 41 4.64 -41.22 7.56
CA VAL A 41 4.00 -40.23 8.44
C VAL A 41 3.39 -41.03 9.58
N ASP A 42 4.07 -41.09 10.72
CA ASP A 42 3.46 -41.64 11.93
C ASP A 42 2.17 -40.89 12.23
N ALA A 43 1.12 -41.62 12.63
CA ALA A 43 -0.15 -41.03 13.01
C ALA A 43 0.10 -39.99 14.12
N PRO A 44 -0.34 -38.73 13.96
CA PRO A 44 -0.02 -37.70 14.92
C PRO A 44 -0.75 -37.99 16.24
N ASP A 45 -0.01 -37.87 17.34
CA ASP A 45 -0.55 -37.46 18.64
C ASP A 45 -1.43 -36.21 18.41
N ASP A 46 -2.59 -36.07 19.06
CA ASP A 46 -3.53 -34.98 18.74
C ASP A 46 -2.92 -33.56 18.91
N ASP A 47 -1.83 -33.43 19.68
CA ASP A 47 -1.04 -32.21 19.84
C ASP A 47 0.13 -32.03 18.84
N ALA A 48 0.49 -33.07 18.08
CA ALA A 48 1.58 -33.02 17.10
C ALA A 48 1.35 -32.00 15.96
N PRO A 49 0.12 -31.80 15.43
CA PRO A 49 -0.15 -30.78 14.41
C PRO A 49 0.03 -29.34 14.92
N LEU A 50 -0.41 -29.06 16.15
CA LEU A 50 -0.25 -27.73 16.76
C LEU A 50 1.22 -27.46 17.08
N ALA A 51 1.93 -28.44 17.65
CA ALA A 51 3.36 -28.33 17.90
C ALA A 51 4.17 -28.16 16.60
N ALA A 52 3.74 -28.76 15.48
CA ALA A 52 4.32 -28.52 14.16
C ALA A 52 4.04 -27.09 13.68
N ALA A 53 2.83 -26.58 13.86
CA ALA A 53 2.48 -25.20 13.53
C ALA A 53 3.31 -24.18 14.32
N GLU A 54 3.47 -24.40 15.63
CA GLU A 54 4.29 -23.56 16.50
C GLU A 54 5.75 -23.55 16.09
N ARG A 55 6.34 -24.71 15.82
CA ARG A 55 7.73 -24.82 15.36
C ARG A 55 7.91 -24.11 14.02
N ARG A 56 6.96 -24.27 13.09
CA ARG A 56 6.98 -23.59 11.78
C ARG A 56 6.87 -22.07 11.94
N LEU A 57 5.97 -21.59 12.79
CA LEU A 57 5.80 -20.17 13.08
C LEU A 57 7.06 -19.57 13.71
N ALA A 58 7.59 -20.19 14.76
CA ALA A 58 8.78 -19.74 15.47
C ALA A 58 10.01 -19.69 14.54
N ARG A 59 10.24 -20.74 13.72
CA ARG A 59 11.34 -20.73 12.74
C ARG A 59 11.17 -19.63 11.70
N SER A 60 9.95 -19.49 11.14
CA SER A 60 9.64 -18.43 10.17
C SER A 60 9.96 -17.03 10.71
N LEU A 61 9.55 -16.77 11.96
CA LEU A 61 9.82 -15.51 12.65
C LEU A 61 11.32 -15.33 12.94
N LEU A 62 12.02 -16.38 13.36
CA LEU A 62 13.46 -16.32 13.64
C LEU A 62 14.25 -15.97 12.38
N TYR A 63 13.97 -16.61 11.25
CA TYR A 63 14.62 -16.30 9.97
C TYR A 63 14.33 -14.85 9.54
N ARG A 64 13.08 -14.40 9.69
CA ARG A 64 12.68 -13.03 9.34
C ARG A 64 13.43 -12.00 10.18
N TRP A 65 13.45 -12.15 11.49
CA TRP A 65 14.08 -11.18 12.41
C TRP A 65 15.61 -11.28 12.43
N ARG A 66 16.21 -12.44 12.14
CA ARG A 66 17.67 -12.53 11.92
C ARG A 66 18.09 -11.76 10.69
N ALA A 67 17.40 -11.99 9.57
CA ALA A 67 17.66 -11.22 8.35
C ALA A 67 17.48 -9.71 8.57
N GLU A 68 16.53 -9.32 9.43
CA GLU A 68 16.34 -7.92 9.81
C GLU A 68 17.52 -7.40 10.65
N ALA A 69 17.95 -8.12 11.68
CA ALA A 69 19.08 -7.76 12.55
C ALA A 69 20.42 -7.72 11.80
N ASP A 70 20.68 -8.71 10.95
CA ASP A 70 21.87 -8.80 10.09
C ASP A 70 21.94 -7.60 9.15
N ALA A 71 20.80 -7.16 8.59
CA ALA A 71 20.79 -5.99 7.72
C ALA A 71 20.97 -4.64 8.44
N TRP A 72 20.94 -4.59 9.78
CA TRP A 72 21.42 -3.43 10.57
C TRP A 72 22.80 -3.68 11.17
N ASP A 73 23.44 -4.80 10.83
CA ASP A 73 24.65 -5.28 11.49
C ASP A 73 24.53 -5.19 13.04
N MET A 74 23.32 -5.41 13.58
CA MET A 74 23.00 -5.19 15.00
C MET A 74 23.66 -6.23 15.91
N THR A 75 23.86 -7.43 15.38
CA THR A 75 24.32 -8.63 16.08
C THR A 75 25.76 -9.01 15.74
N ASP A 76 26.37 -8.32 14.77
CA ASP A 76 27.73 -8.55 14.30
C ASP A 76 28.64 -7.39 14.73
N PRO A 77 29.81 -7.60 15.34
CA PRO A 77 30.34 -8.88 15.82
C PRO A 77 29.66 -9.37 17.11
N GLN A 78 28.93 -8.50 17.78
CA GLN A 78 28.12 -8.80 18.96
C GLN A 78 26.92 -7.85 18.99
N PRO A 79 25.84 -8.19 19.74
CA PRO A 79 24.71 -7.28 19.92
C PRO A 79 25.15 -5.88 20.34
N LEU A 80 24.58 -4.85 19.71
CA LEU A 80 24.72 -3.46 20.15
C LEU A 80 24.37 -3.37 21.65
N PRO A 81 25.18 -2.66 22.46
CA PRO A 81 25.01 -2.61 23.92
C PRO A 81 23.85 -1.68 24.31
N VAL A 82 22.64 -1.98 23.86
CA VAL A 82 21.44 -1.25 24.24
C VAL A 82 21.18 -1.49 25.73
N ARG A 83 20.83 -0.42 26.44
CA ARG A 83 20.68 -0.42 27.89
C ARG A 83 19.28 -0.06 28.28
N TRP A 84 18.86 -0.56 29.43
CA TRP A 84 17.58 -0.18 30.02
C TRP A 84 17.69 -0.04 31.52
N THR A 85 16.78 0.75 32.07
CA THR A 85 16.57 0.92 33.51
C THR A 85 15.08 0.89 33.79
N ALA A 86 14.69 0.58 35.03
CA ALA A 86 13.33 0.87 35.47
C ALA A 86 13.00 2.37 35.22
N SER A 87 11.81 2.64 34.71
CA SER A 87 11.36 4.03 34.47
C SER A 87 11.30 4.80 35.79
N ARG A 88 11.77 6.05 35.75
CA ARG A 88 11.62 6.99 36.88
C ARG A 88 10.41 7.91 36.71
N ARG A 89 9.90 8.02 35.48
CA ARG A 89 8.82 8.94 35.11
C ARG A 89 7.45 8.28 35.18
N VAL A 90 7.42 6.97 35.02
CA VAL A 90 6.21 6.15 35.02
C VAL A 90 6.43 5.05 36.04
N ALA A 91 5.53 4.94 37.01
CA ALA A 91 5.64 3.92 38.04
C ALA A 91 5.41 2.53 37.43
N SER A 92 6.23 1.55 37.81
CA SER A 92 5.94 0.16 37.49
C SER A 92 4.82 -0.33 38.42
N ALA A 93 3.71 -0.76 37.82
CA ALA A 93 2.65 -1.47 38.55
C ALA A 93 2.98 -2.97 38.71
N GLY A 94 3.99 -3.46 37.99
CA GLY A 94 4.58 -4.81 38.10
C GLY A 94 5.87 -4.85 38.93
N GLU A 95 6.58 -5.97 38.87
CA GLU A 95 7.80 -6.23 39.64
C GLU A 95 8.96 -5.28 39.25
N TYR A 96 9.75 -4.85 40.24
CA TYR A 96 10.87 -3.94 39.99
C TYR A 96 12.03 -4.68 39.30
N LEU A 97 12.43 -4.21 38.12
CA LEU A 97 13.56 -4.77 37.39
C LEU A 97 14.86 -4.03 37.69
N PRO A 98 15.97 -4.74 37.98
CA PRO A 98 17.28 -4.12 38.02
C PRO A 98 17.66 -3.55 36.64
N ALA A 99 18.46 -2.50 36.62
CA ALA A 99 19.00 -1.95 35.38
C ALA A 99 19.86 -3.02 34.68
N GLY A 100 19.67 -3.17 33.38
CA GLY A 100 20.41 -4.12 32.55
C GLY A 100 21.16 -3.42 31.43
N SER A 101 22.28 -4.00 31.03
CA SER A 101 22.97 -3.66 29.78
C SER A 101 22.97 -4.91 28.90
N GLY A 102 23.02 -4.75 27.58
CA GLY A 102 22.76 -5.80 26.57
C GLY A 102 23.41 -7.20 26.71
N ALA A 103 24.26 -7.45 27.72
CA ALA A 103 24.71 -8.78 28.14
C ALA A 103 23.75 -9.48 29.13
N ASP A 104 23.06 -8.74 30.00
CA ASP A 104 21.96 -9.26 30.81
C ASP A 104 20.75 -9.42 29.90
N THR A 105 20.32 -10.64 29.66
CA THR A 105 19.28 -10.90 28.67
C THR A 105 17.94 -10.27 29.05
N ILE A 106 17.45 -9.34 28.22
CA ILE A 106 16.10 -8.76 28.39
C ILE A 106 15.04 -9.86 28.33
N ALA A 107 15.23 -10.92 27.53
CA ALA A 107 14.30 -12.03 27.50
C ALA A 107 14.31 -12.82 28.82
N GLY A 108 15.48 -13.09 29.39
CA GLY A 108 15.57 -13.71 30.72
C GLY A 108 14.88 -12.86 31.79
N THR A 109 15.01 -11.54 31.69
CA THR A 109 14.33 -10.59 32.58
C THR A 109 12.81 -10.60 32.38
N PHE A 110 12.34 -10.60 31.14
CA PHE A 110 10.93 -10.69 30.80
C PHE A 110 10.28 -11.99 31.28
N LEU A 111 10.96 -13.13 31.10
CA LEU A 111 10.44 -14.45 31.48
C LEU A 111 10.29 -14.63 32.99
N ARG A 112 11.08 -13.88 33.79
CA ARG A 112 10.98 -13.83 35.25
C ARG A 112 9.79 -13.03 35.78
N LEU A 113 9.16 -12.18 34.96
CA LEU A 113 7.99 -11.40 35.38
C LEU A 113 6.82 -12.35 35.69
N GLY A 114 6.53 -12.58 36.96
CA GLY A 114 5.42 -13.42 37.42
C GLY A 114 4.44 -12.65 38.29
N PRO A 115 3.12 -12.93 38.26
CA PRO A 115 2.39 -13.94 37.47
C PRO A 115 1.98 -13.49 36.06
N ARG A 116 2.27 -12.25 35.64
CA ARG A 116 1.85 -11.66 34.34
C ARG A 116 3.03 -10.97 33.66
N ARG A 117 3.39 -11.38 32.44
CA ARG A 117 4.55 -10.82 31.73
C ARG A 117 4.13 -9.64 30.85
N ARG A 118 3.83 -8.51 31.50
CA ARG A 118 3.50 -7.24 30.84
C ARG A 118 4.68 -6.29 30.93
N LEU A 119 5.29 -5.98 29.80
CA LEU A 119 6.46 -5.12 29.73
C LEU A 119 6.16 -3.90 28.85
N VAL A 120 6.40 -2.71 29.38
CA VAL A 120 6.35 -1.46 28.63
C VAL A 120 7.77 -0.94 28.45
N VAL A 121 8.20 -0.83 27.20
CA VAL A 121 9.51 -0.33 26.79
C VAL A 121 9.35 1.12 26.32
N LEU A 122 9.79 2.05 27.16
CA LEU A 122 9.81 3.48 26.91
C LEU A 122 11.18 3.93 26.42
N GLY A 123 11.26 5.17 25.94
CA GLY A 123 12.52 5.78 25.52
C GLY A 123 12.29 6.96 24.58
N THR A 124 13.25 7.89 24.54
CA THR A 124 13.23 9.03 23.61
C THR A 124 13.38 8.58 22.15
N ALA A 125 13.13 9.48 21.19
CA ALA A 125 13.36 9.16 19.78
C ALA A 125 14.85 8.81 19.55
N GLY A 126 15.12 7.65 18.96
CA GLY A 126 16.49 7.17 18.71
C GLY A 126 17.19 6.50 19.89
N SER A 127 16.52 6.26 21.03
CA SER A 127 17.10 5.59 22.22
C SER A 127 17.34 4.07 22.07
N GLY A 128 16.96 3.46 20.95
CA GLY A 128 17.15 2.02 20.72
C GLY A 128 15.96 1.12 21.05
N LYS A 129 14.78 1.65 21.34
CA LYS A 129 13.56 0.87 21.63
C LYS A 129 13.30 -0.27 20.62
N SER A 130 13.30 0.03 19.32
CA SER A 130 13.07 -0.98 18.29
C SER A 130 14.20 -2.02 18.23
N VAL A 131 15.45 -1.61 18.48
CA VAL A 131 16.59 -2.55 18.60
C VAL A 131 16.35 -3.50 19.77
N LEU A 132 15.95 -2.96 20.93
CA LEU A 132 15.66 -3.75 22.13
C LEU A 132 14.54 -4.76 21.89
N SER A 133 13.47 -4.37 21.20
CA SER A 133 12.37 -5.27 20.83
C SER A 133 12.78 -6.38 19.87
N VAL A 134 13.64 -6.09 18.90
CA VAL A 134 14.19 -7.10 17.97
C VAL A 134 15.10 -8.07 18.72
N LEU A 135 15.99 -7.58 19.58
CA LEU A 135 16.87 -8.42 20.40
C LEU A 135 16.06 -9.33 21.35
N LEU A 136 15.04 -8.78 22.03
CA LEU A 136 14.10 -9.56 22.84
C LEU A 136 13.43 -10.67 22.01
N THR A 137 12.92 -10.32 20.82
CA THR A 137 12.24 -11.25 19.91
C THR A 137 13.17 -12.38 19.48
N LEU A 138 14.39 -12.05 19.04
CA LEU A 138 15.39 -13.03 18.62
C LEU A 138 15.79 -13.96 19.74
N GLU A 139 15.98 -13.43 20.95
CA GLU A 139 16.39 -14.24 22.09
C GLU A 139 15.28 -15.19 22.54
N LEU A 140 14.03 -14.73 22.65
CA LEU A 140 12.88 -15.60 22.98
C LEU A 140 12.73 -16.75 21.97
N LEU A 141 12.88 -16.45 20.68
CA LEU A 141 12.82 -17.47 19.62
C LEU A 141 14.01 -18.44 19.70
N ALA A 142 15.21 -17.94 20.01
CA ALA A 142 16.40 -18.77 20.19
C ALA A 142 16.27 -19.71 21.41
N ARG A 143 15.76 -19.23 22.55
CA ARG A 143 15.49 -20.08 23.73
C ARG A 143 14.51 -21.20 23.39
N ARG A 144 13.38 -20.84 22.76
CA ARG A 144 12.35 -21.83 22.35
C ARG A 144 12.88 -22.89 21.39
N LEU A 145 13.59 -22.48 20.34
CA LEU A 145 13.99 -23.38 19.25
C LEU A 145 15.31 -24.12 19.50
N THR A 146 16.25 -23.51 20.21
CA THR A 146 17.63 -24.01 20.35
C THR A 146 17.90 -24.58 21.74
N GLN A 147 17.28 -24.01 22.78
CA GLN A 147 17.46 -24.48 24.16
C GLN A 147 16.34 -25.43 24.63
N GLY A 148 15.33 -25.68 23.78
CA GLY A 148 14.25 -26.62 24.08
C GLY A 148 13.23 -26.13 25.10
N GLU A 149 13.18 -24.82 25.38
CA GLU A 149 12.24 -24.22 26.33
C GLU A 149 10.85 -24.03 25.67
N HIS A 150 10.06 -25.11 25.60
CA HIS A 150 8.76 -25.15 24.90
C HIS A 150 7.66 -24.27 25.54
N GLU A 151 7.87 -23.76 26.74
CA GLU A 151 6.94 -22.86 27.44
C GLU A 151 7.14 -21.38 27.08
N VAL A 152 8.26 -21.03 26.44
CA VAL A 152 8.57 -19.64 26.05
C VAL A 152 7.64 -19.20 24.93
N PRO A 153 6.80 -18.15 25.09
CA PRO A 153 5.81 -17.79 24.08
C PRO A 153 6.47 -17.30 22.79
N ILE A 154 5.78 -17.46 21.66
CA ILE A 154 6.27 -17.08 20.33
C ILE A 154 6.03 -15.57 20.11
N PRO A 155 7.06 -14.71 20.06
CA PRO A 155 6.90 -13.26 19.91
C PRO A 155 6.40 -12.88 18.52
N LEU A 156 5.26 -12.19 18.46
CA LEU A 156 4.64 -11.65 17.25
C LEU A 156 4.74 -10.11 17.29
N VAL A 157 5.70 -9.57 16.56
CA VAL A 157 5.93 -8.12 16.46
C VAL A 157 4.93 -7.49 15.49
N LEU A 158 4.11 -6.55 15.98
CA LEU A 158 3.00 -5.93 15.25
C LEU A 158 2.98 -4.42 15.44
N SER A 159 2.57 -3.70 14.40
CA SER A 159 2.31 -2.26 14.47
C SER A 159 0.87 -1.97 14.90
N LEU A 160 0.72 -1.10 15.90
CA LEU A 160 -0.57 -0.65 16.42
C LEU A 160 -1.36 0.23 15.44
N GLU A 161 -0.69 0.85 14.45
CA GLU A 161 -1.34 1.61 13.38
C GLU A 161 -2.40 0.77 12.65
N SER A 162 -2.10 -0.53 12.52
CA SER A 162 -2.87 -1.51 11.75
C SER A 162 -4.11 -2.07 12.47
N TRP A 163 -4.34 -1.68 13.74
CA TRP A 163 -5.46 -2.16 14.56
C TRP A 163 -6.56 -1.10 14.69
N ASP A 164 -7.77 -1.43 14.21
CA ASP A 164 -8.97 -0.63 14.43
C ASP A 164 -9.82 -1.23 15.57
N THR A 165 -9.64 -0.71 16.79
CA THR A 165 -10.31 -1.17 18.02
C THR A 165 -11.82 -1.12 17.95
N ARG A 166 -12.39 -0.29 17.06
CA ARG A 166 -13.85 -0.13 16.91
C ARG A 166 -14.48 -1.22 16.06
N ARG A 167 -13.66 -1.99 15.32
CA ARG A 167 -14.11 -3.03 14.40
C ARG A 167 -13.78 -4.43 14.88
N GLN A 168 -12.67 -4.60 15.60
CA GLN A 168 -12.14 -5.91 15.97
C GLN A 168 -11.50 -5.88 17.35
N SER A 169 -11.72 -6.95 18.13
CA SER A 169 -11.05 -7.17 19.42
C SER A 169 -9.56 -7.48 19.23
N LEU A 170 -8.79 -7.47 20.32
CA LEU A 170 -7.37 -7.86 20.29
C LEU A 170 -7.22 -9.30 19.76
N THR A 171 -8.03 -10.23 20.26
CA THR A 171 -8.01 -11.64 19.84
C THR A 171 -8.27 -11.79 18.35
N GLU A 172 -9.37 -11.20 17.83
CA GLU A 172 -9.69 -11.29 16.40
C GLU A 172 -8.61 -10.61 15.54
N TRP A 173 -8.04 -9.50 16.01
CA TRP A 173 -6.93 -8.86 15.29
C TRP A 173 -5.68 -9.73 15.24
N LEU A 174 -5.27 -10.37 16.34
CA LEU A 174 -4.13 -11.29 16.35
C LEU A 174 -4.37 -12.50 15.43
N VAL A 175 -5.58 -13.05 15.47
CA VAL A 175 -6.00 -14.14 14.59
C VAL A 175 -5.93 -13.71 13.13
N ASP A 176 -6.49 -12.55 12.78
CA ASP A 176 -6.45 -11.99 11.43
C ASP A 176 -5.01 -11.72 10.98
N ARG A 177 -4.13 -11.24 11.87
CA ARG A 177 -2.72 -11.01 11.56
C ARG A 177 -1.98 -12.30 11.27
N LEU A 178 -2.17 -13.33 12.09
CA LEU A 178 -1.58 -14.65 11.83
C LEU A 178 -2.08 -15.26 10.51
N HIS A 179 -3.37 -15.11 10.19
CA HIS A 179 -3.90 -15.52 8.88
C HIS A 179 -3.32 -14.69 7.72
N GLN A 180 -3.05 -13.41 7.90
CA GLN A 180 -2.53 -12.55 6.83
C GLN A 180 -1.03 -12.71 6.61
N ASP A 181 -0.27 -12.86 7.69
CA ASP A 181 1.20 -12.79 7.70
C ASP A 181 1.87 -14.18 7.70
N HIS A 182 1.15 -15.20 8.19
CA HIS A 182 1.60 -16.59 8.26
C HIS A 182 0.53 -17.61 7.78
N PRO A 183 -0.06 -17.45 6.59
CA PRO A 183 -1.10 -18.39 6.16
C PRO A 183 -0.58 -19.81 5.84
N GLY A 184 0.75 -20.00 5.77
CA GLY A 184 1.48 -21.26 5.50
C GLY A 184 1.70 -22.17 6.69
N LEU A 185 0.99 -21.94 7.78
CA LEU A 185 1.05 -22.82 8.94
C LEU A 185 0.26 -24.11 8.66
N PRO A 186 0.79 -25.27 9.07
CA PRO A 186 0.08 -26.54 8.92
C PRO A 186 -1.27 -26.48 9.63
N PRO A 187 -2.36 -26.92 8.97
CA PRO A 187 -3.70 -26.89 9.58
C PRO A 187 -3.78 -27.88 10.75
N VAL A 188 -4.58 -27.51 11.75
CA VAL A 188 -4.93 -28.36 12.90
C VAL A 188 -6.42 -28.68 12.74
N GLU A 189 -6.78 -29.96 12.69
CA GLU A 189 -8.17 -30.42 12.44
C GLU A 189 -8.79 -29.82 11.16
N GLY A 190 -7.98 -29.61 10.12
CA GLY A 190 -8.43 -29.04 8.84
C GLY A 190 -8.66 -27.52 8.85
N VAL A 191 -8.38 -26.84 9.97
CA VAL A 191 -8.53 -25.38 10.13
C VAL A 191 -7.16 -24.73 10.38
N HIS A 192 -7.02 -23.46 9.99
CA HIS A 192 -5.79 -22.70 10.24
C HIS A 192 -5.56 -22.52 11.77
N PRO A 193 -4.34 -22.75 12.28
CA PRO A 193 -4.07 -22.84 13.73
C PRO A 193 -4.13 -21.49 14.47
N ALA A 194 -4.24 -20.36 13.77
CA ALA A 194 -4.18 -19.01 14.35
C ALA A 194 -5.09 -18.80 15.57
N ARG A 195 -6.36 -19.22 15.48
CA ARG A 195 -7.30 -19.05 16.61
C ARG A 195 -6.84 -19.82 17.84
N ARG A 196 -6.40 -21.08 17.66
CA ARG A 196 -5.89 -21.92 18.75
C ARG A 196 -4.60 -21.34 19.34
N LEU A 197 -3.64 -20.93 18.51
CA LEU A 197 -2.39 -20.27 18.94
C LEU A 197 -2.63 -19.02 19.79
N VAL A 198 -3.65 -18.22 19.47
CA VAL A 198 -4.00 -17.00 20.21
C VAL A 198 -4.77 -17.31 21.49
N LEU A 199 -5.79 -18.18 21.43
CA LEU A 199 -6.61 -18.54 22.59
C LEU A 199 -5.81 -19.31 23.64
N ASP A 200 -4.93 -20.21 23.20
CA ASP A 200 -4.03 -21.01 24.05
C ASP A 200 -2.80 -20.20 24.50
N ARG A 201 -2.76 -18.90 24.17
CA ARG A 201 -1.70 -17.95 24.57
C ARG A 201 -0.28 -18.40 24.21
N ARG A 202 -0.14 -19.12 23.09
CA ARG A 202 1.15 -19.58 22.57
C ARG A 202 1.94 -18.45 21.93
N VAL A 203 1.28 -17.34 21.59
CA VAL A 203 1.88 -16.14 20.99
C VAL A 203 1.96 -14.99 21.98
N LEU A 204 3.08 -14.25 21.94
CA LEU A 204 3.32 -13.04 22.70
C LEU A 204 3.20 -11.82 21.77
N PRO A 205 2.19 -10.95 21.92
CA PRO A 205 2.12 -9.72 21.14
C PRO A 205 3.22 -8.74 21.57
N VAL A 206 4.08 -8.36 20.62
CA VAL A 206 5.08 -7.28 20.77
C VAL A 206 4.61 -6.09 19.94
N LEU A 207 4.04 -5.10 20.61
CA LEU A 207 3.26 -4.02 20.02
C LEU A 207 4.10 -2.75 19.91
N ASP A 208 4.35 -2.26 18.70
CA ASP A 208 5.12 -1.03 18.45
C ASP A 208 4.25 0.07 17.82
N GLY A 209 4.64 1.33 18.05
CA GLY A 209 4.06 2.51 17.40
C GLY A 209 2.83 3.11 18.11
N LEU A 210 2.70 2.98 19.43
CA LEU A 210 1.62 3.68 20.17
C LEU A 210 1.72 5.21 20.02
N ASP A 211 2.94 5.75 20.01
CA ASP A 211 3.20 7.18 19.84
C ASP A 211 2.82 7.70 18.44
N GLU A 212 2.79 6.83 17.44
CA GLU A 212 2.41 7.18 16.07
C GLU A 212 0.89 7.41 15.91
N LEU A 213 0.08 6.95 16.86
CA LEU A 213 -1.37 7.12 16.85
C LEU A 213 -1.78 8.52 17.32
N PRO A 214 -2.89 9.10 16.81
CA PRO A 214 -3.51 10.28 17.40
C PRO A 214 -3.92 10.06 18.86
N ALA A 215 -3.88 11.10 19.70
CA ALA A 215 -4.16 11.01 21.14
C ALA A 215 -5.45 10.23 21.50
N HIS A 216 -6.57 10.54 20.83
CA HIS A 216 -7.84 9.82 21.04
C HIS A 216 -7.77 8.32 20.73
N ARG A 217 -6.99 7.91 19.72
CA ARG A 217 -6.78 6.49 19.39
C ARG A 217 -5.85 5.80 20.38
N ARG A 218 -4.89 6.51 20.98
CA ARG A 218 -3.98 5.93 21.99
C ARG A 218 -4.77 5.43 23.19
N THR A 219 -5.68 6.26 23.72
CA THR A 219 -6.54 5.89 24.85
C THR A 219 -7.45 4.70 24.50
N GLU A 220 -8.10 4.74 23.32
CA GLU A 220 -8.94 3.62 22.84
C GLU A 220 -8.15 2.31 22.73
N VAL A 221 -6.90 2.38 22.26
CA VAL A 221 -6.01 1.20 22.13
C VAL A 221 -5.61 0.66 23.49
N ILE A 222 -5.19 1.49 24.45
CA ILE A 222 -4.82 0.99 25.78
C ILE A 222 -6.02 0.39 26.51
N ASP A 223 -7.20 1.03 26.43
CA ASP A 223 -8.43 0.48 27.03
C ASP A 223 -8.78 -0.89 26.40
N ALA A 224 -8.66 -1.01 25.07
CA ALA A 224 -8.87 -2.26 24.36
C ALA A 224 -7.80 -3.32 24.70
N LEU A 225 -6.54 -2.94 24.92
CA LEU A 225 -5.47 -3.85 25.35
C LEU A 225 -5.72 -4.37 26.76
N ASN A 226 -6.04 -3.50 27.70
CA ASN A 226 -6.36 -3.88 29.07
C ASN A 226 -7.55 -4.84 29.12
N THR A 227 -8.56 -4.61 28.27
CA THR A 227 -9.73 -5.49 28.15
C THR A 227 -9.36 -6.82 27.48
N GLY A 228 -8.64 -6.78 26.37
CA GLY A 228 -8.31 -7.97 25.56
C GLY A 228 -7.29 -8.91 26.20
N LEU A 229 -6.33 -8.39 26.97
CA LEU A 229 -5.37 -9.20 27.72
C LEU A 229 -5.99 -9.84 28.96
N GLY A 230 -7.10 -9.30 29.47
CA GLY A 230 -7.80 -9.82 30.65
C GLY A 230 -6.91 -9.86 31.90
N GLY A 231 -7.09 -10.90 32.73
CA GLY A 231 -6.24 -11.15 33.89
C GLY A 231 -4.83 -11.56 33.51
N ASP A 232 -4.69 -12.57 32.66
CA ASP A 232 -3.44 -13.35 32.57
C ASP A 232 -2.75 -13.26 31.20
N GLY A 233 -3.11 -12.25 30.38
CA GLY A 233 -2.47 -12.01 29.09
C GLY A 233 -1.10 -11.32 29.22
N ASP A 234 -0.13 -11.86 28.49
CA ASP A 234 1.22 -11.31 28.32
C ASP A 234 1.28 -10.35 27.13
N ALA A 235 2.10 -9.31 27.25
CA ALA A 235 2.31 -8.35 26.17
C ALA A 235 3.59 -7.55 26.37
N VAL A 236 4.22 -7.17 25.25
CA VAL A 236 5.27 -6.16 25.23
C VAL A 236 4.76 -4.95 24.47
N LEU A 237 4.83 -3.76 25.05
CA LEU A 237 4.39 -2.51 24.43
C LEU A 237 5.56 -1.56 24.31
N VAL A 238 5.79 -1.01 23.11
CA VAL A 238 6.87 -0.10 22.80
C VAL A 238 6.29 1.28 22.50
N SER A 239 6.78 2.31 23.19
CA SER A 239 6.30 3.68 22.99
C SER A 239 7.35 4.71 23.34
N ARG A 240 7.14 5.97 22.93
CA ARG A 240 7.93 7.09 23.42
C ARG A 240 7.55 7.46 24.85
N THR A 241 8.54 7.89 25.63
CA THR A 241 8.37 8.17 27.06
C THR A 241 7.35 9.27 27.34
N ALA A 242 7.33 10.36 26.57
CA ALA A 242 6.45 11.50 26.84
C ALA A 242 4.98 11.12 26.59
N GLU A 243 4.70 10.53 25.43
CA GLU A 243 3.37 10.17 24.98
C GLU A 243 2.73 9.09 25.88
N TYR A 244 3.51 8.14 26.40
CA TYR A 244 3.00 7.14 27.35
C TYR A 244 2.83 7.73 28.76
N ALA A 245 3.77 8.57 29.23
CA ALA A 245 3.68 9.19 30.55
C ALA A 245 2.44 10.09 30.69
N ASP A 246 2.02 10.75 29.61
CA ASP A 246 0.78 11.53 29.61
C ASP A 246 -0.46 10.63 29.77
N LEU A 247 -0.50 9.49 29.08
CA LEU A 247 -1.60 8.51 29.24
C LEU A 247 -1.63 7.90 30.64
N ASP A 248 -0.47 7.57 31.20
CA ASP A 248 -0.38 6.97 32.53
C ASP A 248 -0.82 7.96 33.62
N ARG A 249 -0.46 9.24 33.48
CA ARG A 249 -0.93 10.32 34.37
C ARG A 249 -2.44 10.45 34.41
N ASP A 250 -3.10 10.18 33.28
CA ASP A 250 -4.57 10.17 33.16
C ASP A 250 -5.21 8.86 33.65
N GLY A 251 -4.43 7.95 34.26
CA GLY A 251 -4.89 6.63 34.71
C GLY A 251 -5.17 5.66 33.57
N LYS A 252 -4.67 5.96 32.36
CA LYS A 252 -4.89 5.21 31.12
C LYS A 252 -3.65 4.44 30.68
N GLY A 253 -2.83 4.00 31.64
CA GLY A 253 -1.70 3.10 31.42
C GLY A 253 -2.10 1.63 31.23
N LEU A 254 -1.14 0.81 30.77
CA LEU A 254 -1.29 -0.64 30.72
C LEU A 254 -1.24 -1.22 32.15
N ARG A 255 -2.30 -1.93 32.56
CA ARG A 255 -2.44 -2.43 33.93
C ARG A 255 -1.43 -3.54 34.22
N HIS A 256 -0.84 -3.52 35.42
CA HIS A 256 0.15 -4.49 35.90
C HIS A 256 1.42 -4.57 35.03
N ALA A 257 1.71 -3.49 34.30
CA ALA A 257 2.91 -3.45 33.48
C ALA A 257 4.14 -3.10 34.31
N THR A 258 5.22 -3.80 34.00
CA THR A 258 6.58 -3.42 34.37
C THR A 258 7.09 -2.43 33.34
N VAL A 259 7.60 -1.28 33.76
CA VAL A 259 7.97 -0.20 32.85
C VAL A 259 9.48 0.03 32.88
N ILE A 260 10.11 -0.15 31.72
CA ILE A 260 11.54 0.12 31.52
C ILE A 260 11.73 1.28 30.54
N GLU A 261 12.83 1.99 30.69
CA GLU A 261 13.28 3.03 29.76
C GLU A 261 14.58 2.58 29.07
N SER A 262 14.54 2.56 27.74
CA SER A 262 15.71 2.43 26.87
C SER A 262 16.58 3.67 27.01
N LEU A 263 17.84 3.48 27.38
CA LEU A 263 18.81 4.55 27.58
C LEU A 263 19.67 4.74 26.33
N PRO A 264 20.13 5.98 26.05
CA PRO A 264 21.14 6.23 25.02
C PRO A 264 22.42 5.42 25.28
N LEU A 265 23.14 5.08 24.20
CA LEU A 265 24.41 4.37 24.28
C LEU A 265 25.48 5.25 24.93
N ARG A 266 26.34 4.68 25.78
CA ARG A 266 27.48 5.41 26.31
C ARG A 266 28.60 5.52 25.27
N PRO A 267 29.28 6.67 25.15
CA PRO A 267 30.39 6.84 24.21
C PRO A 267 31.49 5.76 24.32
N GLU A 268 31.84 5.34 25.53
CA GLU A 268 32.84 4.29 25.78
C GLU A 268 32.40 2.92 25.24
N GLU A 269 31.14 2.53 25.47
CA GLU A 269 30.57 1.27 24.98
C GLU A 269 30.49 1.28 23.44
N VAL A 270 30.17 2.43 22.85
CA VAL A 270 30.19 2.64 21.39
C VAL A 270 31.61 2.52 20.85
N ALA A 271 32.60 3.12 21.50
CA ALA A 271 34.00 3.01 21.10
C ALA A 271 34.46 1.54 21.11
N ASP A 272 34.11 0.78 22.15
CA ASP A 272 34.43 -0.64 22.22
C ASP A 272 33.72 -1.48 21.18
N TYR A 273 32.45 -1.17 20.90
CA TYR A 273 31.71 -1.81 19.82
C TYR A 273 32.35 -1.52 18.45
N LEU A 274 32.61 -0.25 18.11
CA LEU A 274 33.19 0.16 16.84
C LEU A 274 34.62 -0.36 16.67
N ARG A 275 35.41 -0.43 17.74
CA ARG A 275 36.75 -1.04 17.74
C ARG A 275 36.73 -2.51 17.29
N ARG A 276 35.67 -3.26 17.66
CA ARG A 276 35.46 -4.65 17.23
C ARG A 276 34.86 -4.75 15.84
N ALA A 277 33.92 -3.86 15.50
CA ALA A 277 33.18 -3.90 14.24
C ALA A 277 33.96 -3.33 13.03
N ARG A 278 34.96 -2.45 13.25
CA ARG A 278 35.73 -1.83 12.17
C ARG A 278 36.56 -2.87 11.38
N PRO A 279 36.81 -2.63 10.07
CA PRO A 279 37.78 -3.43 9.32
C PRO A 279 39.18 -3.36 9.95
N ARG A 280 39.80 -4.51 10.21
CA ARG A 280 41.13 -4.58 10.85
C ARG A 280 42.20 -3.80 10.09
N ALA A 281 42.16 -3.84 8.75
CA ALA A 281 43.08 -3.10 7.89
C ALA A 281 42.98 -1.58 8.02
N ARG A 282 41.88 -1.06 8.58
CA ARG A 282 41.61 0.37 8.73
C ARG A 282 41.73 0.86 10.18
N ALA A 283 42.38 0.10 11.07
CA ALA A 283 42.47 0.45 12.49
C ALA A 283 43.02 1.87 12.75
N ALA A 284 43.97 2.34 11.93
CA ALA A 284 44.56 3.67 12.04
C ALA A 284 43.56 4.79 11.73
N ALA A 285 42.78 4.68 10.65
CA ALA A 285 41.79 5.69 10.27
C ALA A 285 40.68 5.86 11.34
N TRP A 286 40.34 4.78 12.05
CA TRP A 286 39.35 4.83 13.13
C TRP A 286 39.92 5.29 14.48
N ALA A 287 41.24 5.51 14.60
CA ALA A 287 41.87 5.80 15.89
C ALA A 287 41.35 7.11 16.50
N ASP A 288 41.32 8.20 15.73
CA ASP A 288 40.94 9.53 16.22
C ASP A 288 39.49 9.59 16.70
N LEU A 289 38.57 8.96 15.96
CA LEU A 289 37.16 8.86 16.36
C LEU A 289 37.00 8.08 17.67
N LEU A 290 37.71 6.96 17.81
CA LEU A 290 37.62 6.12 19.00
C LEU A 290 38.26 6.75 20.22
N ASP A 291 39.34 7.49 20.03
CA ASP A 291 39.96 8.29 21.09
C ASP A 291 39.03 9.41 21.55
N THR A 292 38.42 10.13 20.60
CA THR A 292 37.42 11.18 20.89
C THR A 292 36.24 10.62 21.69
N LEU A 293 35.71 9.45 21.32
CA LEU A 293 34.59 8.81 22.03
C LEU A 293 34.94 8.42 23.48
N ARG A 294 36.21 8.10 23.76
CA ARG A 294 36.67 7.71 25.10
C ARG A 294 37.04 8.91 25.96
N ASN A 295 37.76 9.87 25.39
CA ASN A 295 38.36 10.98 26.13
C ASN A 295 37.51 12.25 26.11
N GLN A 296 36.57 12.39 25.17
CA GLN A 296 35.74 13.57 24.99
C GLN A 296 34.23 13.21 24.87
N PRO A 297 33.59 12.74 25.95
CA PRO A 297 32.18 12.34 25.92
C PRO A 297 31.21 13.51 25.63
N SER A 298 31.66 14.75 25.82
CA SER A 298 30.89 15.96 25.51
C SER A 298 31.01 16.44 24.06
N ALA A 299 31.88 15.82 23.24
CA ALA A 299 32.06 16.22 21.84
C ALA A 299 30.78 15.97 21.01
N PRO A 300 30.45 16.82 20.01
CA PRO A 300 29.25 16.67 19.19
C PRO A 300 29.05 15.26 18.60
N VAL A 301 30.14 14.64 18.13
CA VAL A 301 30.12 13.26 17.61
C VAL A 301 29.76 12.23 18.67
N SER A 302 30.25 12.38 19.90
CA SER A 302 29.91 11.50 21.05
C SER A 302 28.42 11.58 21.39
N TRP A 303 27.83 12.77 21.34
CA TRP A 303 26.38 12.96 21.52
C TRP A 303 25.56 12.36 20.36
N ALA A 304 26.00 12.54 19.12
CA ALA A 304 25.32 11.97 17.96
C ALA A 304 25.32 10.44 18.00
N LEU A 305 26.46 9.83 18.34
CA LEU A 305 26.64 8.37 18.43
C LEU A 305 26.02 7.72 19.68
N SER A 306 25.33 8.49 20.53
CA SER A 306 24.45 7.94 21.58
C SER A 306 23.22 7.20 21.02
N SER A 307 22.90 7.40 19.73
CA SER A 307 21.80 6.75 19.02
C SER A 307 22.28 5.51 18.26
N PRO A 308 21.68 4.32 18.44
CA PRO A 308 22.03 3.12 17.67
C PRO A 308 21.95 3.32 16.15
N LEU A 309 21.03 4.16 15.67
CA LEU A 309 20.95 4.52 14.25
C LEU A 309 22.24 5.19 13.77
N MET A 310 22.78 6.13 14.55
CA MET A 310 23.98 6.89 14.16
C MET A 310 25.23 6.02 14.21
N VAL A 311 25.31 5.08 15.17
CA VAL A 311 26.36 4.06 15.20
C VAL A 311 26.33 3.19 13.94
N TRP A 312 25.14 2.74 13.54
CA TRP A 312 24.96 2.00 12.28
C TRP A 312 25.36 2.84 11.06
N LEU A 313 24.90 4.10 10.98
CA LEU A 313 25.23 5.01 9.87
C LEU A 313 26.74 5.24 9.75
N VAL A 314 27.45 5.46 10.86
CA VAL A 314 28.91 5.59 10.88
C VAL A 314 29.58 4.32 10.40
N ARG A 315 29.20 3.16 10.96
CA ARG A 315 29.79 1.88 10.56
C ARG A 315 29.67 1.67 9.05
N ARG A 316 28.46 1.86 8.50
CA ARG A 316 28.17 1.65 7.09
C ARG A 316 28.84 2.68 6.18
N SER A 317 28.86 3.95 6.59
CA SER A 317 29.36 5.05 5.76
C SER A 317 30.89 5.12 5.66
N TYR A 318 31.59 4.58 6.67
CA TYR A 318 33.06 4.62 6.76
C TYR A 318 33.70 3.23 6.69
N GLU A 319 32.96 2.22 6.24
CA GLU A 319 33.46 0.85 6.08
C GLU A 319 34.57 0.77 5.00
N HIS A 320 34.43 1.54 3.92
CA HIS A 320 35.31 1.46 2.76
C HIS A 320 36.01 2.82 2.45
N PRO A 321 37.23 2.80 1.88
CA PRO A 321 37.87 4.01 1.34
C PRO A 321 37.04 4.65 0.23
N PRO A 322 37.18 5.97 -0.03
CA PRO A 322 38.14 6.91 0.56
C PRO A 322 37.67 7.59 1.86
N ALA A 323 36.50 7.22 2.40
CA ALA A 323 35.95 7.86 3.58
C ALA A 323 36.85 7.71 4.82
N ASP A 324 37.10 8.78 5.58
CA ASP A 324 37.86 8.75 6.83
C ASP A 324 36.96 9.14 8.01
N PRO A 325 36.72 8.25 8.99
CA PRO A 325 35.90 8.57 10.16
C PRO A 325 36.51 9.65 11.07
N GLY A 326 37.81 9.94 10.95
CA GLY A 326 38.47 11.04 11.68
C GLY A 326 37.83 12.40 11.42
N GLU A 327 37.26 12.64 10.23
CA GLU A 327 36.63 13.92 9.87
C GLU A 327 35.46 14.29 10.81
N LEU A 328 34.80 13.30 11.43
CA LEU A 328 33.69 13.53 12.35
C LEU A 328 34.13 14.21 13.64
N THR A 329 35.44 14.23 13.92
CA THR A 329 36.03 14.89 15.09
C THR A 329 36.33 16.37 14.85
N GLU A 330 36.25 16.84 13.60
CA GLU A 330 36.51 18.23 13.20
C GLU A 330 35.42 19.18 13.71
N ARG A 331 35.70 19.89 14.80
CA ARG A 331 34.71 20.78 15.45
C ARG A 331 34.29 21.98 14.60
N GLU A 332 35.16 22.47 13.73
CA GLU A 332 34.84 23.58 12.81
C GLU A 332 33.81 23.15 11.77
N ARG A 333 33.92 21.91 11.29
CA ARG A 333 33.02 21.33 10.29
C ARG A 333 31.71 20.83 10.90
N PHE A 334 31.79 20.26 12.11
CA PHE A 334 30.65 19.70 12.82
C PHE A 334 30.52 20.28 14.25
N PRO A 335 30.06 21.53 14.38
CA PRO A 335 29.98 22.20 15.67
C PRO A 335 28.87 21.66 16.58
N THR A 336 27.85 21.02 16.02
CA THR A 336 26.67 20.53 16.75
C THR A 336 26.38 19.07 16.48
N ARG A 337 25.63 18.46 17.40
CA ARG A 337 25.12 17.09 17.26
C ARG A 337 24.32 16.95 15.96
N GLU A 338 23.47 17.92 15.66
CA GLU A 338 22.58 17.92 14.50
C GLU A 338 23.38 17.98 13.19
N ALA A 339 24.51 18.68 13.17
CA ALA A 339 25.42 18.71 12.00
C ALA A 339 26.03 17.32 11.73
N VAL A 340 26.47 16.61 12.78
CA VAL A 340 26.95 15.23 12.66
C VAL A 340 25.83 14.30 12.19
N GLU A 341 24.63 14.38 12.81
CA GLU A 341 23.49 13.55 12.44
C GLU A 341 23.07 13.75 10.98
N ALA A 342 22.98 15.01 10.51
CA ALA A 342 22.64 15.34 9.13
C ALA A 342 23.67 14.81 8.14
N HIS A 343 24.97 14.99 8.43
CA HIS A 343 26.05 14.50 7.58
C HIS A 343 26.03 12.98 7.42
N LEU A 344 25.78 12.24 8.51
CA LEU A 344 25.66 10.78 8.46
C LEU A 344 24.45 10.32 7.66
N LEU A 345 23.33 11.04 7.74
CA LEU A 345 22.12 10.77 6.94
C LEU A 345 22.33 11.09 5.46
N ASP A 346 23.13 12.10 5.12
CA ASP A 346 23.49 12.42 3.73
C ASP A 346 24.46 11.39 3.13
N ARG A 347 25.39 10.87 3.94
CA ARG A 347 26.45 9.97 3.46
C ARG A 347 26.00 8.52 3.26
N ILE A 348 24.89 8.10 3.88
CA ILE A 348 24.47 6.70 3.85
C ILE A 348 24.06 6.20 2.45
N VAL A 349 23.42 7.04 1.64
CA VAL A 349 22.98 6.62 0.30
C VAL A 349 24.18 6.42 -0.64
N PRO A 350 25.14 7.37 -0.73
CA PRO A 350 26.37 7.13 -1.47
C PRO A 350 27.18 5.93 -0.97
N ALA A 351 27.23 5.72 0.35
CA ALA A 351 27.92 4.56 0.92
C ALA A 351 27.23 3.23 0.60
N ALA A 352 25.89 3.21 0.56
CA ALA A 352 25.09 2.05 0.18
C ALA A 352 25.23 1.67 -1.30
N PHE A 353 25.51 2.65 -2.17
CA PHE A 353 25.66 2.48 -3.61
C PHE A 353 27.03 2.99 -4.09
N PRO A 354 28.14 2.30 -3.74
CA PRO A 354 29.48 2.79 -4.06
C PRO A 354 29.73 2.80 -5.57
N ALA A 355 30.35 3.88 -6.05
CA ALA A 355 30.84 3.95 -7.42
C ALA A 355 31.97 2.93 -7.62
N ARG A 356 31.73 1.89 -8.42
CA ARG A 356 32.77 0.89 -8.76
C ARG A 356 33.41 1.26 -10.10
N PRO A 357 34.76 1.29 -10.20
CA PRO A 357 35.42 1.54 -11.47
C PRO A 357 35.11 0.41 -12.47
N PRO A 358 34.97 0.72 -13.77
CA PRO A 358 34.81 -0.28 -14.82
C PRO A 358 36.07 -1.15 -14.90
N ASP A 359 35.88 -2.47 -14.98
CA ASP A 359 36.93 -3.49 -15.01
C ASP A 359 36.88 -4.22 -16.37
N PRO A 360 37.93 -4.12 -17.20
CA PRO A 360 37.93 -4.69 -18.55
C PRO A 360 37.91 -6.23 -18.59
N GLY A 361 38.16 -6.92 -17.47
CA GLY A 361 38.08 -8.38 -17.38
C GLY A 361 36.67 -8.93 -17.12
N ARG A 362 35.66 -8.08 -16.97
CA ARG A 362 34.32 -8.47 -16.53
C ARG A 362 33.35 -8.56 -17.70
N LEU A 363 32.88 -9.78 -18.03
CA LEU A 363 31.91 -10.05 -19.10
C LEU A 363 30.60 -9.25 -18.96
N HIS A 364 30.22 -8.87 -17.73
CA HIS A 364 29.10 -7.98 -17.45
C HIS A 364 29.49 -6.95 -16.37
N PRO A 365 29.12 -5.67 -16.51
CA PRO A 365 29.32 -4.70 -15.44
C PRO A 365 28.47 -5.11 -14.21
N PRO A 366 28.98 -4.95 -12.97
CA PRO A 366 28.12 -5.06 -11.81
C PRO A 366 26.98 -4.05 -11.99
N ARG A 367 25.74 -4.41 -11.62
CA ARG A 367 24.61 -3.48 -11.65
C ARG A 367 24.86 -2.37 -10.61
N ALA A 368 25.63 -1.36 -10.99
CA ALA A 368 25.98 -0.22 -10.15
C ALA A 368 24.94 0.87 -10.38
N TRP A 369 24.17 1.15 -9.33
CA TRP A 369 23.38 2.37 -9.30
C TRP A 369 24.33 3.54 -9.05
N ASP A 370 24.20 4.58 -9.85
CA ASP A 370 24.86 5.86 -9.59
C ASP A 370 24.34 6.42 -8.26
N ALA A 371 25.25 6.77 -7.35
CA ALA A 371 24.94 7.23 -6.00
C ALA A 371 24.07 8.50 -5.98
N GLU A 372 24.38 9.47 -6.83
CA GLU A 372 23.64 10.74 -6.92
C GLU A 372 22.22 10.49 -7.44
N ARG A 373 22.09 9.61 -8.43
CA ARG A 373 20.77 9.22 -8.95
C ARG A 373 19.97 8.42 -7.93
N ALA A 374 20.61 7.49 -7.23
CA ALA A 374 19.98 6.69 -6.18
C ALA A 374 19.42 7.57 -5.06
N ASP A 375 20.21 8.55 -4.62
CA ASP A 375 19.82 9.57 -3.67
C ASP A 375 18.64 10.42 -4.18
N ALA A 376 18.71 10.95 -5.40
CA ALA A 376 17.60 11.70 -6.00
C ALA A 376 16.29 10.89 -6.09
N TRP A 377 16.37 9.60 -6.41
CA TRP A 377 15.21 8.70 -6.47
C TRP A 377 14.65 8.40 -5.08
N LEU A 378 15.49 8.08 -4.09
CA LEU A 378 15.05 7.83 -2.71
C LEU A 378 14.43 9.08 -2.08
N SER A 379 15.04 10.25 -2.28
CA SER A 379 14.45 11.52 -1.85
C SER A 379 13.13 11.84 -2.53
N TYR A 380 12.96 11.48 -3.81
CA TYR A 380 11.67 11.61 -4.48
C TYR A 380 10.61 10.69 -3.86
N LEU A 381 10.96 9.42 -3.58
CA LEU A 381 10.05 8.46 -2.95
C LEU A 381 9.70 8.87 -1.51
N ALA A 382 10.68 9.34 -0.74
CA ALA A 382 10.48 9.85 0.62
C ALA A 382 9.53 11.07 0.63
N LEU A 383 9.75 12.02 -0.29
CA LEU A 383 8.85 13.17 -0.46
C LEU A 383 7.44 12.75 -0.88
N LEU A 384 7.32 11.74 -1.75
CA LEU A 384 6.02 11.22 -2.19
C LEU A 384 5.24 10.61 -1.02
N LEU A 385 5.91 9.82 -0.17
CA LEU A 385 5.32 9.20 1.03
C LEU A 385 4.94 10.25 2.07
N SER A 386 5.85 11.19 2.36
CA SER A 386 5.62 12.29 3.31
C SER A 386 4.41 13.15 2.91
N ARG A 387 4.28 13.52 1.62
CA ARG A 387 3.11 14.28 1.10
C ARG A 387 1.79 13.52 1.16
N ARG A 388 1.82 12.20 1.22
CA ARG A 388 0.62 11.35 1.32
C ARG A 388 0.31 10.95 2.75
N GLU A 389 1.17 11.31 3.71
CA GLU A 389 1.12 10.81 5.08
C GLU A 389 1.13 9.27 5.14
N GLU A 390 1.77 8.61 4.16
CA GLU A 390 1.89 7.16 4.08
C GLU A 390 3.28 6.73 4.59
N SER A 391 3.33 5.67 5.41
CA SER A 391 4.59 5.05 5.89
C SER A 391 5.09 3.94 4.95
N GLU A 392 4.21 3.42 4.09
CA GLU A 392 4.49 2.29 3.20
C GLU A 392 4.40 2.67 1.71
N LEU A 393 5.45 2.35 0.97
CA LEU A 393 5.50 2.41 -0.48
C LEU A 393 4.80 1.19 -1.10
N ALA A 394 3.49 1.31 -1.22
CA ALA A 394 2.69 0.44 -2.08
C ALA A 394 3.00 0.76 -3.55
N TRP A 395 3.82 -0.07 -4.20
CA TRP A 395 4.30 0.20 -5.57
C TRP A 395 3.15 0.38 -6.58
N TRP A 396 2.07 -0.37 -6.42
CA TRP A 396 0.87 -0.23 -7.26
C TRP A 396 0.20 1.13 -7.10
N ARG A 397 0.37 1.86 -6.00
CA ARG A 397 -0.19 3.22 -5.81
C ARG A 397 0.65 4.33 -6.44
N LEU A 398 1.74 4.00 -7.15
CA LEU A 398 2.53 4.99 -7.90
C LEU A 398 1.71 5.69 -9.00
N TYR A 399 0.70 5.02 -9.58
CA TYR A 399 -0.20 5.66 -10.58
C TYR A 399 -1.00 6.83 -10.01
N ALA A 400 -1.15 6.93 -8.69
CA ALA A 400 -1.86 8.03 -8.06
C ALA A 400 -1.04 9.34 -8.08
N ALA A 401 0.22 9.31 -8.50
CA ALA A 401 1.01 10.52 -8.68
C ALA A 401 0.42 11.41 -9.80
N PRO A 402 0.53 12.74 -9.70
CA PRO A 402 -0.14 13.67 -10.62
C PRO A 402 0.34 13.53 -12.07
N LEU A 403 1.63 13.28 -12.29
CA LEU A 403 2.22 13.15 -13.62
C LEU A 403 1.74 11.89 -14.38
N PRO A 404 1.77 10.68 -13.79
CA PRO A 404 1.11 9.50 -14.38
C PRO A 404 -0.37 9.71 -14.69
N ARG A 405 -1.13 10.44 -13.86
CA ARG A 405 -2.56 10.71 -14.13
C ARG A 405 -2.77 11.59 -15.36
N LEU A 406 -1.93 12.61 -15.53
CA LEU A 406 -1.99 13.50 -16.70
C LEU A 406 -1.59 12.76 -17.99
N LEU A 407 -0.61 11.85 -17.91
CA LEU A 407 -0.10 11.10 -19.06
C LEU A 407 -0.88 9.81 -19.35
N ALA A 408 -1.69 9.32 -18.42
CA ALA A 408 -2.48 8.12 -18.62
C ALA A 408 -3.44 8.29 -19.81
N VAL A 409 -4.19 9.40 -19.90
CA VAL A 409 -5.15 9.62 -20.98
C VAL A 409 -4.50 9.58 -22.38
N PRO A 410 -3.45 10.36 -22.68
CA PRO A 410 -2.81 10.31 -23.99
C PRO A 410 -2.12 8.97 -24.28
N ALA A 411 -1.49 8.32 -23.28
CA ALA A 411 -0.88 7.00 -23.48
C ALA A 411 -1.93 5.91 -23.78
N LEU A 412 -3.12 6.04 -23.19
CA LEU A 412 -4.26 5.17 -23.46
C LEU A 412 -4.84 5.41 -24.85
N MET A 413 -4.88 6.66 -25.31
CA MET A 413 -5.28 7.01 -26.66
C MET A 413 -4.28 6.48 -27.69
N THR A 414 -2.98 6.65 -27.48
CA THR A 414 -1.96 6.13 -28.41
C THR A 414 -1.94 4.61 -28.45
N ALA A 415 -2.08 3.93 -27.31
CA ALA A 415 -2.20 2.48 -27.27
C ALA A 415 -3.48 1.99 -27.99
N GLY A 416 -4.61 2.68 -27.80
CA GLY A 416 -5.86 2.38 -28.52
C GLY A 416 -5.74 2.59 -30.02
N ILE A 417 -5.07 3.66 -30.44
CA ILE A 417 -4.78 3.97 -31.85
C ILE A 417 -3.87 2.90 -32.46
N LEU A 418 -2.75 2.57 -31.82
CA LEU A 418 -1.83 1.53 -32.28
C LEU A 418 -2.51 0.16 -32.36
N LEU A 419 -3.31 -0.20 -31.36
CA LEU A 419 -4.08 -1.44 -31.36
C LEU A 419 -5.10 -1.46 -32.51
N SER A 420 -5.76 -0.33 -32.81
CA SER A 420 -6.67 -0.24 -33.96
C SER A 420 -5.97 -0.46 -35.30
N PHE A 421 -4.71 0.01 -35.45
CA PHE A 421 -3.90 -0.26 -36.65
C PHE A 421 -3.48 -1.72 -36.75
N VAL A 422 -3.11 -2.36 -35.65
CA VAL A 422 -2.76 -3.79 -35.60
C VAL A 422 -3.96 -4.68 -35.93
N ILE A 423 -5.17 -4.33 -35.46
CA ILE A 423 -6.43 -5.01 -35.80
C ILE A 423 -6.80 -4.79 -37.27
N ARG A 424 -6.54 -3.59 -37.82
CA ARG A 424 -6.85 -3.23 -39.21
C ARG A 424 -5.96 -3.95 -40.23
N ALA A 425 -4.69 -4.21 -39.89
CA ALA A 425 -3.72 -4.84 -40.80
C ALA A 425 -4.19 -6.21 -41.38
N PRO A 426 -4.75 -7.15 -40.60
CA PRO A 426 -5.34 -8.39 -41.15
C PRO A 426 -6.77 -8.21 -41.70
N MET A 427 -7.42 -7.06 -41.44
CA MET A 427 -8.79 -6.75 -41.90
C MET A 427 -8.85 -6.01 -43.25
N SER A 428 -7.71 -5.73 -43.89
CA SER A 428 -7.66 -4.92 -45.12
C SER A 428 -8.46 -5.52 -46.29
N ASP A 429 -8.58 -6.85 -46.38
CA ASP A 429 -9.40 -7.53 -47.40
C ASP A 429 -10.91 -7.47 -47.13
N TYR A 430 -11.32 -7.19 -45.89
CA TYR A 430 -12.74 -7.08 -45.51
C TYR A 430 -13.26 -5.63 -45.55
N ALA A 431 -12.36 -4.65 -45.35
CA ALA A 431 -12.68 -3.23 -45.34
C ALA A 431 -12.81 -2.60 -46.75
N THR A 432 -12.33 -3.27 -47.79
CA THR A 432 -12.29 -2.76 -49.18
C THR A 432 -13.60 -2.92 -49.96
N THR A 433 -14.55 -3.72 -49.46
CA THR A 433 -15.78 -4.07 -50.22
C THR A 433 -17.01 -3.24 -49.86
N SER A 434 -17.04 -2.50 -48.76
CA SER A 434 -18.13 -1.55 -48.47
C SER A 434 -17.74 -0.46 -47.47
N GLY A 435 -18.20 0.78 -47.67
CA GLY A 435 -18.01 1.89 -46.72
C GLY A 435 -18.64 1.66 -45.33
N LEU A 436 -19.44 0.59 -45.17
CA LEU A 436 -20.03 0.13 -43.92
C LEU A 436 -19.09 -0.76 -43.08
N GLY A 437 -18.03 -1.34 -43.68
CA GLY A 437 -17.09 -2.23 -42.98
C GLY A 437 -16.20 -1.52 -41.94
N ASP A 438 -15.79 -0.27 -42.18
CA ASP A 438 -14.98 0.51 -41.22
C ASP A 438 -15.85 1.04 -40.04
N LEU A 439 -17.17 1.12 -40.23
CA LEU A 439 -18.16 1.40 -39.17
C LEU A 439 -18.44 0.15 -38.32
N SER A 440 -18.58 -1.04 -38.93
CA SER A 440 -18.85 -2.28 -38.18
C SER A 440 -17.70 -2.64 -37.22
N VAL A 441 -16.44 -2.54 -37.68
CA VAL A 441 -15.26 -2.79 -36.82
C VAL A 441 -15.25 -1.87 -35.60
N THR A 442 -15.73 -0.64 -35.74
CA THR A 442 -15.77 0.31 -34.62
C THR A 442 -16.88 0.02 -33.64
N THR A 443 -18.06 -0.36 -34.13
CA THR A 443 -19.17 -0.75 -33.26
C THR A 443 -18.82 -2.01 -32.47
N ASP A 444 -18.11 -2.96 -33.09
CA ASP A 444 -17.71 -4.22 -32.45
C ASP A 444 -16.67 -3.98 -31.35
N VAL A 445 -15.65 -3.16 -31.63
CA VAL A 445 -14.64 -2.75 -30.63
C VAL A 445 -15.28 -1.96 -29.48
N MET A 446 -16.21 -1.05 -29.78
CA MET A 446 -16.95 -0.29 -28.75
C MET A 446 -17.82 -1.20 -27.88
N PHE A 447 -18.47 -2.19 -28.49
CA PHE A 447 -19.28 -3.16 -27.77
C PHE A 447 -18.44 -3.95 -26.77
N GLY A 448 -17.27 -4.45 -27.18
CA GLY A 448 -16.31 -5.12 -26.31
C GLY A 448 -15.81 -4.23 -25.16
N ILE A 449 -15.52 -2.96 -25.46
CA ILE A 449 -15.10 -1.94 -24.48
C ILE A 449 -16.19 -1.70 -23.42
N VAL A 450 -17.45 -1.56 -23.84
CA VAL A 450 -18.59 -1.31 -22.93
C VAL A 450 -18.83 -2.52 -22.03
N LEU A 451 -18.84 -3.74 -22.57
CA LEU A 451 -19.05 -4.95 -21.77
C LEU A 451 -17.91 -5.20 -20.78
N ALA A 452 -16.65 -5.02 -21.18
CA ALA A 452 -15.51 -5.12 -20.28
C ALA A 452 -15.54 -4.05 -19.17
N ALA A 453 -15.92 -2.80 -19.52
CA ALA A 453 -16.09 -1.72 -18.53
C ALA A 453 -17.23 -2.01 -17.56
N LEU A 454 -18.34 -2.57 -18.03
CA LEU A 454 -19.46 -3.01 -17.20
C LEU A 454 -19.03 -4.13 -16.24
N ALA A 455 -18.39 -5.19 -16.76
CA ALA A 455 -17.90 -6.30 -15.95
C ALA A 455 -16.92 -5.82 -14.88
N ARG A 456 -16.00 -4.92 -15.23
CA ARG A 456 -15.07 -4.29 -14.28
C ARG A 456 -15.79 -3.43 -13.24
N SER A 457 -16.83 -2.70 -13.63
CA SER A 457 -17.61 -1.83 -12.74
C SER A 457 -18.44 -2.62 -11.73
N VAL A 458 -19.09 -3.71 -12.17
CA VAL A 458 -19.81 -4.65 -11.29
C VAL A 458 -18.84 -5.27 -10.29
N THR A 459 -17.69 -5.77 -10.77
CA THR A 459 -16.66 -6.35 -9.92
C THR A 459 -16.11 -5.31 -8.92
N ALA A 460 -15.91 -4.07 -9.34
CA ALA A 460 -15.53 -2.95 -8.46
C ALA A 460 -16.57 -2.63 -7.39
N GLY A 461 -17.86 -2.73 -7.72
CA GLY A 461 -18.96 -2.64 -6.75
C GLY A 461 -18.92 -3.77 -5.72
N TRP A 462 -18.49 -4.96 -6.13
CA TRP A 462 -18.43 -6.16 -5.30
C TRP A 462 -17.34 -6.12 -4.22
N PHE A 463 -16.10 -5.76 -4.58
CA PHE A 463 -14.95 -5.79 -3.67
C PHE A 463 -14.47 -4.40 -3.20
N GLY A 464 -14.90 -3.31 -3.85
CA GLY A 464 -14.52 -1.93 -3.52
C GLY A 464 -13.02 -1.63 -3.69
N GLN A 465 -12.39 -0.94 -2.74
CA GLN A 465 -10.98 -0.50 -2.87
C GLN A 465 -9.96 -1.64 -2.89
N ARG A 466 -10.33 -2.85 -2.48
CA ARG A 466 -9.44 -4.03 -2.52
C ARG A 466 -9.07 -4.45 -3.94
N LEU A 467 -9.85 -4.05 -4.95
CA LEU A 467 -9.57 -4.28 -6.38
C LEU A 467 -8.48 -3.37 -6.97
N ALA A 468 -8.04 -2.36 -6.22
CA ALA A 468 -6.91 -1.52 -6.58
C ALA A 468 -5.59 -2.04 -5.96
N GLU A 469 -5.67 -3.07 -5.11
CA GLU A 469 -4.50 -3.77 -4.56
C GLU A 469 -4.15 -4.97 -5.46
N PRO A 470 -2.87 -5.28 -5.62
CA PRO A 470 -2.41 -6.38 -6.45
C PRO A 470 -2.85 -7.72 -5.85
N ARG A 471 -3.34 -8.60 -6.72
CA ARG A 471 -3.82 -9.94 -6.44
C ARG A 471 -2.65 -10.81 -6.01
N ARG A 472 -2.81 -11.42 -4.83
CA ARG A 472 -2.02 -12.58 -4.39
C ARG A 472 -2.45 -13.75 -5.28
N SER A 473 -1.49 -14.51 -5.79
CA SER A 473 -1.58 -15.49 -6.88
C SER A 473 -2.99 -15.90 -7.35
N ALA A 474 -3.39 -15.47 -8.54
CA ALA A 474 -4.63 -15.94 -9.18
C ALA A 474 -4.37 -17.29 -9.87
N ASN A 475 -4.47 -18.41 -9.15
CA ASN A 475 -4.43 -19.72 -9.79
C ASN A 475 -5.83 -20.08 -10.34
N PRO A 476 -6.02 -20.14 -11.68
CA PRO A 476 -7.32 -20.45 -12.27
C PRO A 476 -7.83 -21.86 -11.96
N LEU A 477 -6.95 -22.77 -11.55
CA LEU A 477 -7.31 -24.15 -11.23
C LEU A 477 -7.89 -24.31 -9.82
N LEU A 478 -7.79 -23.28 -8.96
CA LEU A 478 -8.32 -23.29 -7.59
C LEU A 478 -9.69 -22.60 -7.49
N PHE A 479 -10.58 -22.86 -8.45
CA PHE A 479 -11.90 -22.24 -8.54
C PHE A 479 -12.73 -22.34 -7.24
N ILE A 480 -12.67 -23.49 -6.56
CA ILE A 480 -13.37 -23.72 -5.28
C ILE A 480 -12.84 -22.80 -4.16
N HIS A 481 -11.53 -22.56 -4.10
CA HIS A 481 -10.94 -21.65 -3.12
C HIS A 481 -11.30 -20.20 -3.42
N ALA A 482 -11.33 -19.82 -4.70
CA ALA A 482 -11.79 -18.50 -5.12
C ALA A 482 -13.25 -18.25 -4.70
N LEU A 483 -14.17 -19.22 -4.87
CA LEU A 483 -15.54 -19.09 -4.37
C LEU A 483 -15.62 -18.87 -2.85
N ARG A 484 -14.81 -19.60 -2.07
CA ARG A 484 -14.75 -19.42 -0.60
C ARG A 484 -14.16 -18.06 -0.20
N SER A 485 -13.25 -17.50 -1.00
CA SER A 485 -12.67 -16.17 -0.73
C SER A 485 -13.61 -15.03 -1.16
N VAL A 486 -14.42 -15.23 -2.22
CA VAL A 486 -15.54 -14.34 -2.57
C VAL A 486 -16.51 -14.20 -1.38
N ASP A 487 -16.81 -15.31 -0.71
CA ASP A 487 -17.73 -15.33 0.44
C ASP A 487 -17.26 -14.39 1.56
N ARG A 488 -15.98 -14.47 1.94
CA ARG A 488 -15.41 -13.71 3.05
C ARG A 488 -15.14 -12.23 2.75
N HIS A 489 -14.86 -11.87 1.50
CA HIS A 489 -14.32 -10.54 1.16
C HIS A 489 -15.29 -9.62 0.41
N ALA A 490 -16.50 -10.09 0.08
CA ALA A 490 -17.51 -9.29 -0.59
C ALA A 490 -18.06 -8.16 0.30
N ARG A 491 -18.32 -6.98 -0.27
CA ARG A 491 -19.00 -5.85 0.41
C ARG A 491 -20.51 -5.90 0.29
N VAL A 492 -21.03 -6.72 -0.62
CA VAL A 492 -22.47 -6.87 -0.85
C VAL A 492 -23.09 -7.74 0.23
N GLY A 493 -24.35 -7.47 0.57
CA GLY A 493 -25.06 -8.23 1.62
C GLY A 493 -25.21 -9.72 1.25
N PRO A 494 -25.37 -10.62 2.24
CA PRO A 494 -25.36 -12.06 2.04
C PRO A 494 -26.44 -12.55 1.05
N ARG A 495 -27.59 -11.87 1.00
CA ARG A 495 -28.68 -12.19 0.06
C ARG A 495 -28.31 -11.90 -1.40
N VAL A 496 -27.65 -10.77 -1.66
CA VAL A 496 -27.19 -10.38 -3.01
C VAL A 496 -26.07 -11.32 -3.46
N ARG A 497 -25.20 -11.71 -2.52
CA ARG A 497 -24.12 -12.66 -2.75
C ARG A 497 -24.63 -14.04 -3.15
N LEU A 498 -25.56 -14.60 -2.37
CA LEU A 498 -26.19 -15.88 -2.66
C LEU A 498 -26.90 -15.83 -4.02
N ALA A 499 -27.73 -14.80 -4.25
CA ALA A 499 -28.47 -14.64 -5.51
C ALA A 499 -27.57 -14.58 -6.74
N ALA A 500 -26.40 -13.93 -6.68
CA ALA A 500 -25.50 -13.88 -7.83
C ALA A 500 -24.70 -15.17 -8.03
N LEU A 501 -24.22 -15.81 -6.96
CA LEU A 501 -23.39 -17.02 -7.05
C LEU A 501 -24.20 -18.26 -7.45
N THR A 502 -25.46 -18.36 -7.02
CA THR A 502 -26.34 -19.49 -7.39
C THR A 502 -27.26 -19.15 -8.57
N GLY A 503 -27.83 -17.94 -8.58
CA GLY A 503 -28.76 -17.51 -9.63
C GLY A 503 -28.08 -17.14 -10.94
N GLY A 504 -26.84 -16.67 -10.92
CA GLY A 504 -26.07 -16.35 -12.13
C GLY A 504 -25.85 -17.55 -13.05
N PRO A 505 -25.25 -18.66 -12.56
CA PRO A 505 -25.10 -19.88 -13.36
C PRO A 505 -26.44 -20.47 -13.82
N ALA A 506 -27.46 -20.46 -12.97
CA ALA A 506 -28.80 -20.92 -13.33
C ALA A 506 -29.41 -20.08 -14.48
N LEU A 507 -29.19 -18.76 -14.47
CA LEU A 507 -29.61 -17.85 -15.54
C LEU A 507 -28.89 -18.16 -16.86
N VAL A 508 -27.58 -18.44 -16.83
CA VAL A 508 -26.83 -18.85 -18.04
C VAL A 508 -27.41 -20.12 -18.63
N VAL A 509 -27.65 -21.15 -17.81
CA VAL A 509 -28.26 -22.42 -18.26
C VAL A 509 -29.66 -22.19 -18.81
N LEU A 510 -30.48 -21.37 -18.15
CA LEU A 510 -31.84 -21.05 -18.60
C LEU A 510 -31.85 -20.35 -19.96
N LEU A 511 -30.99 -19.33 -20.16
CA LEU A 511 -30.91 -18.59 -21.43
C LEU A 511 -30.46 -19.49 -22.58
N LEU A 512 -29.49 -20.37 -22.33
CA LEU A 512 -29.03 -21.35 -23.34
C LEU A 512 -30.11 -22.41 -23.63
N ALA A 513 -30.84 -22.88 -22.61
CA ALA A 513 -31.97 -23.79 -22.81
C ALA A 513 -33.10 -23.13 -23.62
N LEU A 514 -33.40 -21.84 -23.36
CA LEU A 514 -34.40 -21.08 -24.12
C LEU A 514 -34.00 -20.97 -25.60
N TYR A 515 -32.71 -20.73 -25.87
CA TYR A 515 -32.17 -20.71 -27.22
C TYR A 515 -32.35 -22.06 -27.94
N VAL A 516 -32.03 -23.18 -27.29
CA VAL A 516 -32.08 -24.51 -27.89
C VAL A 516 -33.51 -25.05 -28.06
N PHE A 517 -34.38 -24.85 -27.07
CA PHE A 517 -35.65 -25.56 -26.99
C PHE A 517 -36.89 -24.70 -27.31
N VAL A 518 -36.78 -23.36 -27.31
CA VAL A 518 -37.94 -22.47 -27.48
C VAL A 518 -37.79 -21.60 -28.72
N ALA A 519 -36.77 -20.75 -28.77
CA ALA A 519 -36.55 -19.84 -29.89
C ALA A 519 -35.04 -19.58 -30.06
N PRO A 520 -34.44 -19.89 -31.23
CA PRO A 520 -33.01 -19.74 -31.48
C PRO A 520 -32.61 -18.28 -31.74
N ASP A 521 -32.98 -17.38 -30.81
CA ASP A 521 -32.60 -15.97 -30.86
C ASP A 521 -31.14 -15.79 -30.42
N PRO A 522 -30.23 -15.33 -31.30
CA PRO A 522 -28.81 -15.11 -30.99
C PRO A 522 -28.57 -14.18 -29.80
N THR A 523 -29.50 -13.26 -29.51
CA THR A 523 -29.37 -12.34 -28.36
C THR A 523 -29.33 -13.07 -27.02
N LEU A 524 -29.95 -14.25 -26.92
CA LEU A 524 -29.90 -15.10 -25.73
C LEU A 524 -28.48 -15.63 -25.48
N VAL A 525 -27.76 -16.00 -26.55
CA VAL A 525 -26.37 -16.46 -26.49
C VAL A 525 -25.43 -15.31 -26.09
N VAL A 526 -25.67 -14.11 -26.62
CA VAL A 526 -24.93 -12.89 -26.23
C VAL A 526 -25.10 -12.58 -24.75
N LEU A 527 -26.34 -12.63 -24.26
CA LEU A 527 -26.63 -12.36 -22.85
C LEU A 527 -26.00 -13.42 -21.95
N ALA A 528 -26.08 -14.70 -22.31
CA ALA A 528 -25.51 -15.79 -21.54
C ALA A 528 -23.97 -15.76 -21.54
N ILE A 529 -23.33 -15.78 -22.72
CA ILE A 529 -21.88 -15.97 -22.91
C ILE A 529 -21.13 -14.63 -22.92
N GLY A 530 -21.69 -13.58 -23.51
CA GLY A 530 -21.04 -12.28 -23.68
C GLY A 530 -21.26 -11.29 -22.53
N ALA A 531 -22.33 -11.45 -21.73
CA ALA A 531 -22.67 -10.52 -20.65
C ALA A 531 -22.65 -11.15 -19.25
N VAL A 532 -23.40 -12.23 -19.01
CA VAL A 532 -23.56 -12.80 -17.66
C VAL A 532 -22.33 -13.63 -17.25
N LEU A 533 -21.91 -14.59 -18.08
CA LEU A 533 -20.78 -15.46 -17.78
C LEU A 533 -19.45 -14.69 -17.55
N PRO A 534 -19.06 -13.69 -18.36
CA PRO A 534 -17.82 -12.94 -18.15
C PRO A 534 -17.83 -12.15 -16.84
N VAL A 535 -18.99 -11.64 -16.42
CA VAL A 535 -19.16 -10.94 -15.12
C VAL A 535 -18.99 -11.92 -13.96
N LEU A 536 -19.63 -13.10 -14.02
CA LEU A 536 -19.49 -14.13 -12.99
C LEU A 536 -18.04 -14.60 -12.86
N LEU A 537 -17.42 -14.89 -14.00
CA LEU A 537 -16.02 -15.31 -14.07
C LEU A 537 -15.12 -14.21 -13.47
N MET A 538 -15.33 -12.95 -13.86
CA MET A 538 -14.57 -11.82 -13.34
C MET A 538 -14.76 -11.62 -11.83
N ILE A 539 -15.95 -11.86 -11.28
CA ILE A 539 -16.19 -11.81 -9.82
C ILE A 539 -15.38 -12.90 -9.11
N VAL A 540 -15.39 -14.13 -9.62
CA VAL A 540 -14.64 -15.24 -9.02
C VAL A 540 -13.13 -15.01 -9.13
N TYR A 541 -12.64 -14.57 -10.29
CA TYR A 541 -11.21 -14.32 -10.54
C TYR A 541 -10.65 -13.06 -9.89
N ALA A 542 -11.51 -12.07 -9.62
CA ALA A 542 -11.12 -10.87 -8.89
C ALA A 542 -11.15 -11.05 -7.37
N ALA A 543 -11.60 -12.20 -6.88
CA ALA A 543 -11.57 -12.53 -5.48
C ALA A 543 -10.10 -12.55 -5.00
N PRO A 544 -9.78 -11.89 -3.88
CA PRO A 544 -8.45 -11.99 -3.28
C PRO A 544 -8.12 -13.47 -3.05
N ALA A 545 -6.99 -13.96 -3.56
CA ALA A 545 -6.60 -15.34 -3.31
C ALA A 545 -6.09 -15.46 -1.86
N ASP A 546 -6.62 -16.45 -1.14
CA ASP A 546 -6.17 -16.82 0.20
C ASP A 546 -4.94 -17.75 0.13
N THR A 547 -3.93 -17.40 -0.69
CA THR A 547 -2.70 -18.19 -0.77
C THR A 547 -1.71 -17.74 0.30
N VAL A 548 -1.77 -18.40 1.46
CA VAL A 548 -0.74 -19.22 2.14
C VAL A 548 0.73 -18.72 2.25
N ASP A 549 1.20 -17.71 1.52
CA ASP A 549 2.56 -17.17 1.70
C ASP A 549 2.62 -15.65 1.88
N ALA A 550 3.59 -15.20 2.69
CA ALA A 550 3.95 -13.79 2.86
C ALA A 550 4.51 -13.25 1.53
N ALA A 551 3.62 -12.78 0.66
CA ALA A 551 3.96 -12.42 -0.72
C ALA A 551 5.01 -11.29 -0.76
N THR A 552 6.14 -11.56 -1.39
CA THR A 552 7.11 -10.51 -1.72
C THR A 552 6.51 -9.55 -2.76
N PRO A 553 6.96 -8.28 -2.84
CA PRO A 553 6.49 -7.33 -3.85
C PRO A 553 6.62 -7.88 -5.29
N GLY A 554 7.61 -8.73 -5.55
CA GLY A 554 7.81 -9.39 -6.84
C GLY A 554 6.75 -10.47 -7.12
N GLU A 555 6.34 -11.24 -6.11
CA GLU A 555 5.24 -12.21 -6.24
C GLU A 555 3.90 -11.53 -6.45
N LEU A 556 3.64 -10.40 -5.79
CA LEU A 556 2.45 -9.59 -6.07
C LEU A 556 2.43 -9.08 -7.51
N LEU A 557 3.58 -8.66 -8.04
CA LEU A 557 3.70 -8.22 -9.43
C LEU A 557 3.44 -9.37 -10.42
N ARG A 558 4.02 -10.54 -10.19
CA ARG A 558 3.79 -11.74 -11.01
C ARG A 558 2.34 -12.24 -10.89
N GLY A 559 1.76 -12.17 -9.70
CA GLY A 559 0.36 -12.50 -9.44
C GLY A 559 -0.58 -11.61 -10.26
N GLU A 560 -0.32 -10.31 -10.30
CA GLU A 560 -1.05 -9.37 -11.15
C GLU A 560 -0.85 -9.63 -12.65
N GLN A 561 0.37 -9.93 -13.09
CA GLN A 561 0.65 -10.29 -14.49
C GLN A 561 -0.14 -11.54 -14.89
N THR A 562 -0.08 -12.58 -14.06
CA THR A 562 -0.80 -13.84 -14.28
C THR A 562 -2.31 -13.58 -14.31
N ALA A 563 -2.83 -12.77 -13.39
CA ALA A 563 -4.25 -12.43 -13.33
C ALA A 563 -4.74 -11.62 -14.55
N LEU A 564 -3.90 -10.73 -15.08
CA LEU A 564 -4.21 -10.04 -16.33
C LEU A 564 -4.23 -11.03 -17.49
N VAL A 565 -3.20 -11.88 -17.62
CA VAL A 565 -3.14 -12.90 -18.67
C VAL A 565 -4.35 -13.82 -18.60
N THR A 566 -4.72 -14.33 -17.43
CA THR A 566 -5.92 -15.19 -17.27
C THR A 566 -7.21 -14.45 -17.63
N THR A 567 -7.34 -13.17 -17.29
CA THR A 567 -8.49 -12.35 -17.71
C THR A 567 -8.54 -12.21 -19.24
N LEU A 568 -7.38 -11.99 -19.88
CA LEU A 568 -7.28 -11.86 -21.34
C LEU A 568 -7.51 -13.19 -22.08
N THR A 569 -7.17 -14.33 -21.47
CA THR A 569 -7.34 -15.65 -22.09
C THR A 569 -8.70 -16.29 -21.79
N LEU A 570 -9.35 -15.95 -20.66
CA LEU A 570 -10.60 -16.59 -20.25
C LEU A 570 -11.83 -15.67 -20.33
N VAL A 571 -11.70 -14.37 -20.02
CA VAL A 571 -12.86 -13.45 -19.97
C VAL A 571 -13.04 -12.72 -21.30
N ALA A 572 -11.97 -12.15 -21.85
CA ALA A 572 -12.07 -11.37 -23.09
C ALA A 572 -12.60 -12.19 -24.27
N PRO A 573 -12.22 -13.47 -24.48
CA PRO A 573 -12.73 -14.26 -25.60
C PRO A 573 -14.22 -14.56 -25.47
N LEU A 574 -14.75 -14.74 -24.26
CA LEU A 574 -16.20 -14.94 -24.05
C LEU A 574 -17.01 -13.71 -24.49
N ILE A 575 -16.50 -12.51 -24.23
CA ILE A 575 -17.11 -11.26 -24.74
C ILE A 575 -17.07 -11.23 -26.27
N GLY A 576 -15.95 -11.65 -26.87
CA GLY A 576 -15.81 -11.81 -28.32
C GLY A 576 -16.80 -12.81 -28.91
N VAL A 577 -16.85 -14.03 -28.38
CA VAL A 577 -17.76 -15.11 -28.81
C VAL A 577 -19.22 -14.67 -28.67
N GLY A 578 -19.57 -14.03 -27.56
CA GLY A 578 -20.90 -13.47 -27.36
C GLY A 578 -21.26 -12.46 -28.46
N ALA A 579 -20.40 -11.48 -28.73
CA ALA A 579 -20.65 -10.49 -29.79
C ALA A 579 -20.70 -11.12 -31.19
N GLY A 580 -19.81 -12.07 -31.49
CA GLY A 580 -19.78 -12.79 -32.77
C GLY A 580 -21.02 -13.63 -33.02
N SER A 581 -21.64 -14.16 -31.97
CA SER A 581 -22.84 -14.99 -32.08
C SER A 581 -24.03 -14.24 -32.70
N LEU A 582 -24.13 -12.91 -32.52
CA LEU A 582 -25.15 -12.08 -33.19
C LEU A 582 -25.08 -12.18 -34.70
N PHE A 583 -23.88 -12.23 -35.26
CA PHE A 583 -23.67 -12.18 -36.71
C PHE A 583 -23.46 -13.56 -37.34
N TRP A 584 -23.01 -14.53 -36.54
CA TRP A 584 -22.82 -15.91 -36.98
C TRP A 584 -24.11 -16.72 -36.98
N LEU A 585 -25.01 -16.47 -36.01
CA LEU A 585 -26.26 -17.22 -35.85
C LEU A 585 -27.47 -16.52 -36.47
N ASP A 586 -27.34 -15.25 -36.90
CA ASP A 586 -28.39 -14.53 -37.62
C ASP A 586 -28.54 -15.12 -39.04
N PRO A 587 -29.75 -15.59 -39.42
CA PRO A 587 -30.02 -16.13 -40.76
C PRO A 587 -29.71 -15.16 -41.91
N HIS A 588 -29.71 -13.85 -41.63
CA HIS A 588 -29.39 -12.80 -42.60
C HIS A 588 -27.97 -12.23 -42.44
N GLY A 589 -27.19 -12.77 -41.49
CA GLY A 589 -25.83 -12.36 -41.19
C GLY A 589 -24.82 -12.85 -42.23
N SER A 590 -23.64 -12.22 -42.25
CA SER A 590 -22.53 -12.59 -43.15
C SER A 590 -21.80 -13.88 -42.74
N GLY A 591 -22.18 -14.53 -41.63
CA GLY A 591 -21.42 -15.66 -41.07
C GLY A 591 -19.99 -15.28 -40.69
N SER A 592 -19.72 -13.99 -40.45
CA SER A 592 -18.37 -13.49 -40.25
C SER A 592 -17.94 -13.58 -38.78
N TRP A 593 -16.68 -13.93 -38.58
CA TRP A 593 -16.05 -14.02 -37.27
C TRP A 593 -15.43 -12.68 -36.83
N TRP A 594 -15.41 -11.69 -37.70
CA TRP A 594 -14.80 -10.38 -37.43
C TRP A 594 -15.41 -9.58 -36.29
N PRO A 595 -16.74 -9.56 -36.10
CA PRO A 595 -17.33 -8.93 -34.92
C PRO A 595 -16.83 -9.54 -33.61
N ALA A 596 -16.56 -10.85 -33.60
CA ALA A 596 -16.01 -11.53 -32.44
C ALA A 596 -14.60 -11.03 -32.11
N PHE A 597 -13.75 -10.86 -33.13
CA PHE A 597 -12.39 -10.34 -32.96
C PHE A 597 -12.39 -8.86 -32.57
N GLY A 598 -13.25 -8.04 -33.15
CA GLY A 598 -13.41 -6.63 -32.78
C GLY A 598 -13.78 -6.46 -31.31
N ALA A 599 -14.81 -7.19 -30.86
CA ALA A 599 -15.25 -7.17 -29.47
C ALA A 599 -14.21 -7.77 -28.50
N TRP A 600 -13.56 -8.87 -28.86
CA TRP A 600 -12.45 -9.43 -28.08
C TRP A 600 -11.30 -8.44 -27.92
N ALA A 601 -10.91 -7.76 -28.99
CA ALA A 601 -9.81 -6.80 -28.97
C ALA A 601 -10.18 -5.55 -28.15
N GLY A 602 -11.42 -5.05 -28.29
CA GLY A 602 -11.95 -3.97 -27.46
C GLY A 602 -11.99 -4.33 -25.97
N ALA A 603 -12.47 -5.53 -25.63
CA ALA A 603 -12.48 -6.03 -24.27
C ALA A 603 -11.07 -6.20 -23.69
N SER A 604 -10.15 -6.78 -24.48
CA SER A 604 -8.75 -6.97 -24.12
C SER A 604 -8.05 -5.66 -23.84
N ALA A 605 -8.24 -4.65 -24.71
CA ALA A 605 -7.74 -3.30 -24.49
C ALA A 605 -8.25 -2.75 -23.15
N MET A 606 -9.57 -2.81 -22.92
CA MET A 606 -10.18 -2.30 -21.70
C MET A 606 -9.65 -3.00 -20.43
N PHE A 607 -9.44 -4.31 -20.45
CA PHE A 607 -8.86 -5.03 -19.30
C PHE A 607 -7.41 -4.67 -19.05
N VAL A 608 -6.59 -4.53 -20.10
CA VAL A 608 -5.22 -4.01 -19.98
C VAL A 608 -5.25 -2.62 -19.38
N LEU A 609 -6.06 -1.71 -19.91
CA LEU A 609 -6.24 -0.33 -19.43
C LEU A 609 -6.59 -0.20 -17.94
N LEU A 610 -7.46 -1.08 -17.45
CA LEU A 610 -7.97 -1.07 -16.08
C LEU A 610 -7.17 -1.96 -15.11
N SER A 611 -6.11 -2.61 -15.60
CA SER A 611 -5.21 -3.44 -14.80
C SER A 611 -4.32 -2.58 -13.88
N PRO A 612 -4.15 -2.95 -12.60
CA PRO A 612 -3.15 -2.36 -11.72
C PRO A 612 -1.72 -2.42 -12.30
N TRP A 613 -1.39 -3.50 -12.99
CA TRP A 613 -0.07 -3.71 -13.61
C TRP A 613 0.24 -2.67 -14.70
N SER A 614 -0.70 -2.44 -15.62
CA SER A 614 -0.49 -1.48 -16.72
C SER A 614 -0.40 -0.05 -16.20
N ARG A 615 -1.23 0.32 -15.22
CA ARG A 615 -1.20 1.63 -14.55
C ARG A 615 0.13 1.84 -13.82
N TRP A 616 0.63 0.78 -13.18
CA TRP A 616 1.95 0.80 -12.58
C TRP A 616 3.06 0.95 -13.63
N ILE A 617 3.00 0.25 -14.77
CA ILE A 617 3.97 0.42 -15.87
C ILE A 617 3.94 1.85 -16.39
N LEU A 618 2.76 2.40 -16.69
CA LEU A 618 2.60 3.78 -17.15
C LEU A 618 3.17 4.78 -16.13
N ALA A 619 2.91 4.56 -14.84
CA ALA A 619 3.46 5.38 -13.77
C ALA A 619 4.98 5.27 -13.69
N LYS A 620 5.51 4.05 -13.74
CA LYS A 620 6.95 3.79 -13.72
C LYS A 620 7.64 4.44 -14.93
N CYS A 621 7.13 4.22 -16.14
CA CYS A 621 7.71 4.76 -17.37
C CYS A 621 7.67 6.28 -17.40
N SER A 622 6.56 6.92 -17.01
CA SER A 622 6.48 8.38 -16.95
C SER A 622 7.38 8.99 -15.87
N LEU A 623 7.49 8.37 -14.71
CA LEU A 623 8.42 8.80 -13.66
C LEU A 623 9.88 8.55 -14.05
N ALA A 624 10.18 7.45 -14.74
CA ALA A 624 11.52 7.14 -15.22
C ALA A 624 11.96 8.06 -16.37
N ALA A 625 11.08 8.34 -17.33
CA ALA A 625 11.32 9.29 -18.41
C ALA A 625 11.58 10.72 -17.88
N THR A 626 11.04 11.06 -16.70
CA THR A 626 11.31 12.34 -16.03
C THR A 626 12.45 12.29 -15.00
N GLY A 627 13.21 11.19 -14.97
CA GLY A 627 14.37 11.02 -14.08
C GLY A 627 14.03 10.89 -12.59
N ARG A 628 12.75 10.70 -12.22
CA ARG A 628 12.29 10.68 -10.82
C ARG A 628 12.45 9.31 -10.15
N VAL A 629 12.49 8.24 -10.93
CA VAL A 629 12.72 6.86 -10.50
C VAL A 629 13.53 6.12 -11.58
N PRO A 630 14.17 4.97 -11.29
CA PRO A 630 14.84 4.20 -12.33
C PRO A 630 13.89 3.37 -13.19
N TRP A 631 14.29 3.07 -14.43
CA TRP A 631 13.57 2.15 -15.34
C TRP A 631 13.36 0.76 -14.75
N SER A 632 14.34 0.28 -13.98
CA SER A 632 14.34 -0.98 -13.23
C SER A 632 14.02 -0.77 -11.74
N LEU A 633 12.99 0.04 -11.43
CA LEU A 633 12.52 0.37 -10.07
C LEU A 633 12.44 -0.83 -9.10
N MET A 634 11.89 -1.97 -9.51
CA MET A 634 11.77 -3.13 -8.61
C MET A 634 13.12 -3.73 -8.22
N THR A 635 14.10 -3.67 -9.11
CA THR A 635 15.47 -4.09 -8.81
C THR A 635 16.11 -3.09 -7.86
N PHE A 636 15.97 -1.79 -8.14
CA PHE A 636 16.47 -0.74 -7.27
C PHE A 636 15.95 -0.84 -5.83
N LEU A 637 14.64 -1.04 -5.65
CA LEU A 637 14.04 -1.18 -4.31
C LEU A 637 14.53 -2.44 -3.59
N ARG A 638 14.80 -3.53 -4.32
CA ARG A 638 15.37 -4.75 -3.76
C ARG A 638 16.82 -4.52 -3.31
N ASP A 639 17.60 -3.80 -4.11
CA ASP A 639 18.99 -3.47 -3.80
C ASP A 639 19.06 -2.47 -2.63
N ALA A 640 18.17 -1.47 -2.58
CA ALA A 640 18.03 -0.55 -1.45
C ALA A 640 17.60 -1.26 -0.16
N ARG A 641 16.77 -2.32 -0.25
CA ARG A 641 16.48 -3.21 0.87
C ARG A 641 17.72 -3.99 1.30
N ALA A 642 18.44 -4.60 0.36
CA ALA A 642 19.67 -5.35 0.66
C ALA A 642 20.75 -4.46 1.28
N ALA A 643 20.79 -3.17 0.91
CA ALA A 643 21.67 -2.17 1.50
C ALA A 643 21.17 -1.62 2.86
N GLY A 644 20.02 -2.08 3.36
CA GLY A 644 19.49 -1.72 4.68
C GLY A 644 18.74 -0.38 4.75
N LEU A 645 18.46 0.27 3.62
CA LEU A 645 17.71 1.54 3.57
C LEU A 645 16.19 1.34 3.66
N LEU A 646 15.71 0.22 3.11
CA LEU A 646 14.28 -0.15 3.06
C LEU A 646 14.03 -1.49 3.76
N GLN A 647 12.83 -1.65 4.31
CA GLN A 647 12.32 -2.91 4.87
C GLN A 647 11.05 -3.36 4.14
N LEU A 648 10.71 -4.65 4.24
CA LEU A 648 9.47 -5.21 3.69
C LEU A 648 8.36 -5.18 4.74
N SER A 649 7.16 -4.77 4.34
CA SER A 649 5.94 -4.83 5.16
C SER A 649 4.79 -5.34 4.31
N GLY A 650 4.27 -6.56 4.53
CA GLY A 650 3.06 -7.05 3.86
C GLY A 650 3.04 -6.98 2.32
N GLY A 651 4.19 -7.07 1.64
CA GLY A 651 4.31 -6.93 0.17
C GLY A 651 4.53 -5.49 -0.34
N THR A 652 4.72 -4.53 0.57
CA THR A 652 5.16 -3.15 0.30
C THR A 652 6.60 -2.92 0.81
N TYR A 653 7.19 -1.79 0.44
CA TYR A 653 8.47 -1.34 1.00
C TYR A 653 8.23 -0.19 1.97
N ARG A 654 8.91 -0.15 3.10
CA ARG A 654 8.90 0.97 4.04
C ARG A 654 10.33 1.49 4.23
N PHE A 655 10.51 2.80 4.39
CA PHE A 655 11.80 3.30 4.83
C PHE A 655 12.09 2.76 6.22
N ARG A 656 13.26 2.18 6.38
CA ARG A 656 13.60 1.47 7.62
C ARG A 656 13.62 2.39 8.82
N ASN A 657 14.08 3.62 8.61
CA ASN A 657 14.05 4.66 9.63
C ASN A 657 13.24 5.87 9.17
N ARG A 658 12.31 6.32 10.02
CA ARG A 658 11.50 7.51 9.77
C ARG A 658 12.35 8.79 9.69
N ARG A 659 13.42 8.91 10.49
CA ARG A 659 14.35 10.05 10.41
C ARG A 659 15.03 10.15 9.05
N LEU A 660 15.43 9.00 8.47
CA LEU A 660 16.02 8.97 7.13
C LEU A 660 14.99 9.42 6.08
N GLN A 661 13.76 8.93 6.16
CA GLN A 661 12.68 9.36 5.28
C GLN A 661 12.42 10.87 5.40
N ASP A 662 12.30 11.40 6.62
CA ASP A 662 12.01 12.80 6.89
C ASP A 662 13.16 13.70 6.40
N HIS A 663 14.41 13.30 6.61
CA HIS A 663 15.60 13.99 6.13
C HIS A 663 15.65 14.06 4.59
N LEU A 664 15.49 12.92 3.91
CA LEU A 664 15.49 12.84 2.45
C LEU A 664 14.32 13.61 1.82
N ALA A 665 13.15 13.59 2.47
CA ALA A 665 11.99 14.37 2.05
C ALA A 665 12.19 15.88 2.25
N GLY A 666 12.75 16.28 3.40
CA GLY A 666 13.03 17.66 3.77
C GLY A 666 14.01 18.33 2.82
N ARG A 667 15.14 17.68 2.54
CA ARG A 667 16.16 18.17 1.59
C ARG A 667 15.56 18.45 0.22
N ARG A 668 14.78 17.50 -0.32
CA ARG A 668 14.16 17.66 -1.64
C ARG A 668 13.03 18.70 -1.67
N ALA A 669 12.35 18.90 -0.55
CA ALA A 669 11.38 19.98 -0.42
C ALA A 669 12.08 21.35 -0.46
N GLN A 670 13.20 21.50 0.25
CA GLN A 670 14.01 22.73 0.25
C GLN A 670 14.57 23.04 -1.14
N GLU A 671 15.16 22.06 -1.83
CA GLU A 671 15.65 22.21 -3.22
C GLU A 671 14.55 22.70 -4.17
N ARG A 672 13.34 22.15 -4.04
CA ARG A 672 12.20 22.58 -4.85
C ARG A 672 11.75 23.98 -4.49
N SER A 673 11.62 24.30 -3.20
CA SER A 673 11.22 25.63 -2.74
C SER A 673 12.17 26.70 -3.27
N ALA A 674 13.48 26.46 -3.22
CA ALA A 674 14.50 27.34 -3.79
C ALA A 674 14.35 27.53 -5.31
N ALA A 675 13.96 26.48 -6.04
CA ALA A 675 13.69 26.53 -7.48
C ALA A 675 12.36 27.21 -7.84
N THR A 676 11.36 27.17 -6.96
CA THR A 676 10.02 27.78 -7.16
C THR A 676 9.88 29.21 -6.65
N THR A 677 10.95 29.86 -6.20
CA THR A 677 10.94 31.30 -5.82
C THR A 677 10.65 32.26 -6.98
N ARG A 678 10.29 31.76 -8.17
CA ARG A 678 9.60 32.52 -9.22
C ARG A 678 8.10 32.53 -8.92
N GLU A 679 7.67 33.68 -8.38
CA GLU A 679 6.31 34.24 -8.26
C GLU A 679 5.13 33.23 -8.20
N PRO A 680 4.39 33.15 -7.08
CA PRO A 680 3.25 32.25 -6.97
C PRO A 680 2.19 32.60 -8.04
N PRO A 681 1.59 31.60 -8.72
CA PRO A 681 0.52 31.86 -9.66
C PRO A 681 -0.66 32.52 -8.94
N ARG A 682 -1.08 33.70 -9.45
CA ARG A 682 -2.29 34.39 -9.00
C ARG A 682 -3.48 33.44 -9.07
N VAL A 683 -4.04 33.11 -7.91
CA VAL A 683 -5.19 32.21 -7.78
C VAL A 683 -6.41 32.86 -8.44
N PRO A 684 -7.21 32.13 -9.24
CA PRO A 684 -8.51 32.63 -9.67
C PRO A 684 -9.42 32.71 -8.43
N ALA A 685 -9.86 33.93 -8.12
CA ALA A 685 -10.86 34.20 -7.08
C ALA A 685 -12.07 33.26 -7.21
N LEU A 686 -12.80 33.06 -6.11
CA LEU A 686 -14.18 32.56 -6.13
C LEU A 686 -14.87 33.11 -7.40
N ALA A 687 -15.20 32.20 -8.32
CA ALA A 687 -15.65 32.51 -9.67
C ALA A 687 -16.55 33.76 -9.73
N ASP A 688 -16.06 34.82 -10.38
CA ASP A 688 -16.70 36.12 -10.60
C ASP A 688 -17.45 36.71 -9.39
N SER A 689 -16.80 37.62 -8.67
CA SER A 689 -17.40 38.51 -7.65
C SER A 689 -18.59 39.35 -8.16
N ARG A 690 -18.87 39.36 -9.47
CA ARG A 690 -20.01 40.06 -10.10
C ARG A 690 -21.39 39.41 -9.85
N HIS A 691 -21.45 38.24 -9.20
CA HIS A 691 -22.70 37.47 -9.00
C HIS A 691 -23.04 37.17 -7.53
N PHE A 692 -22.26 37.72 -6.59
CA PHE A 692 -22.48 37.57 -5.17
C PHE A 692 -22.63 38.97 -4.54
N THR A 693 -23.73 39.18 -3.82
CA THR A 693 -23.95 40.35 -2.96
C THR A 693 -23.51 39.99 -1.55
N VAL A 694 -22.59 40.77 -0.99
CA VAL A 694 -22.08 40.60 0.37
C VAL A 694 -22.55 41.77 1.20
N GLU A 695 -23.36 41.49 2.22
CA GLU A 695 -23.73 42.42 3.28
C GLU A 695 -22.89 42.06 4.51
N SER A 696 -22.09 43.00 5.01
CA SER A 696 -21.24 42.80 6.18
C SER A 696 -21.50 43.91 7.17
N THR A 697 -22.00 43.56 8.35
CA THR A 697 -22.20 44.46 9.48
C THR A 697 -21.49 43.89 10.72
N ALA A 698 -21.43 44.65 11.81
CA ALA A 698 -20.81 44.19 13.06
C ALA A 698 -21.50 42.94 13.66
N ASP A 699 -22.77 42.69 13.33
CA ASP A 699 -23.57 41.63 13.94
C ASP A 699 -23.90 40.46 13.02
N HIS A 700 -23.73 40.63 11.70
CA HIS A 700 -23.87 39.53 10.74
C HIS A 700 -23.08 39.75 9.44
N TYR A 701 -22.62 38.65 8.86
CA TYR A 701 -22.05 38.58 7.51
C TYR A 701 -22.94 37.69 6.64
N HIS A 702 -23.48 38.25 5.56
CA HIS A 702 -24.39 37.57 4.66
C HIS A 702 -23.88 37.63 3.23
N LEU A 703 -23.52 36.47 2.71
CA LEU A 703 -23.14 36.25 1.33
C LEU A 703 -24.30 35.58 0.60
N ARG A 704 -24.89 36.29 -0.38
CA ARG A 704 -25.94 35.77 -1.25
C ARG A 704 -25.45 35.73 -2.68
N GLY A 705 -25.71 34.64 -3.38
CA GLY A 705 -25.44 34.56 -4.81
C GLY A 705 -26.17 33.43 -5.50
N ARG A 706 -26.06 33.41 -6.82
CA ARG A 706 -26.61 32.36 -7.66
C ARG A 706 -25.48 31.78 -8.49
N SER A 707 -25.00 30.60 -8.11
CA SER A 707 -23.95 29.91 -8.84
C SER A 707 -24.54 28.94 -9.85
N ARG A 708 -23.88 28.89 -11.00
CA ARG A 708 -24.18 27.98 -12.09
C ARG A 708 -22.92 27.20 -12.39
N ARG A 709 -22.90 25.93 -12.01
CA ARG A 709 -21.86 25.02 -12.45
C ARG A 709 -22.29 24.46 -13.79
N LEU A 710 -21.65 24.92 -14.87
CA LEU A 710 -21.72 24.20 -16.13
C LEU A 710 -21.02 22.85 -15.90
N PRO A 711 -21.68 21.71 -16.14
CA PRO A 711 -20.95 20.46 -16.25
C PRO A 711 -20.04 20.64 -17.46
N LEU A 712 -18.75 20.88 -17.24
CA LEU A 712 -17.74 20.82 -18.31
C LEU A 712 -16.89 19.55 -18.19
N ALA A 713 -17.11 18.79 -17.12
CA ALA A 713 -16.43 17.54 -16.87
C ALA A 713 -16.71 16.48 -17.95
N HIS A 714 -17.82 16.56 -18.69
CA HIS A 714 -18.05 15.64 -19.81
C HIS A 714 -17.11 15.92 -21.00
N TRP A 715 -16.62 17.15 -21.16
CA TRP A 715 -15.67 17.48 -22.22
C TRP A 715 -14.29 16.86 -22.01
N THR A 716 -13.93 16.49 -20.78
CA THR A 716 -12.70 15.72 -20.52
C THR A 716 -12.78 14.29 -21.05
N VAL A 717 -13.98 13.81 -21.41
CA VAL A 717 -14.21 12.51 -22.04
C VAL A 717 -14.53 12.70 -23.52
N LEU A 718 -15.45 13.60 -23.86
CA LEU A 718 -15.92 13.83 -25.23
C LEU A 718 -14.87 14.51 -26.12
N GLY A 719 -14.05 15.41 -25.57
CA GLY A 719 -13.00 16.11 -26.32
C GLY A 719 -11.89 15.19 -26.81
N PRO A 720 -11.30 14.33 -25.95
CA PRO A 720 -10.36 13.30 -26.39
C PRO A 720 -10.97 12.33 -27.40
N LEU A 721 -12.22 11.89 -27.20
CA LEU A 721 -12.94 11.07 -28.17
C LEU A 721 -13.04 11.74 -29.54
N LEU A 722 -13.44 13.02 -29.59
CA LEU A 722 -13.50 13.81 -30.81
C LEU A 722 -12.12 13.96 -31.49
N ALA A 723 -11.06 14.17 -30.71
CA ALA A 723 -9.70 14.24 -31.22
C ALA A 723 -9.21 12.92 -31.84
N VAL A 724 -9.56 11.77 -31.24
CA VAL A 724 -9.28 10.45 -31.84
C VAL A 724 -10.02 10.30 -33.17
N PHE A 725 -11.29 10.70 -33.24
CA PHE A 725 -12.07 10.65 -34.48
C PHE A 725 -11.47 11.55 -35.57
N LEU A 726 -11.08 12.78 -35.23
CA LEU A 726 -10.43 13.72 -36.16
C LEU A 726 -9.09 13.20 -36.69
N VAL A 727 -8.23 12.69 -35.81
CA VAL A 727 -6.94 12.10 -36.22
C VAL A 727 -7.18 10.87 -37.10
N ARG A 728 -8.11 9.99 -36.73
CA ARG A 728 -8.42 8.79 -37.49
C ARG A 728 -8.99 9.11 -38.88
N PHE A 729 -9.93 10.05 -39.00
CA PHE A 729 -10.50 10.45 -40.30
C PHE A 729 -9.50 11.19 -41.18
N SER A 730 -8.61 11.99 -40.57
CA SER A 730 -7.50 12.63 -41.28
C SER A 730 -6.56 11.59 -41.88
N VAL A 731 -6.23 10.54 -41.12
CA VAL A 731 -5.35 9.45 -41.57
C VAL A 731 -6.05 8.49 -42.55
N SER A 732 -7.35 8.25 -42.41
CA SER A 732 -8.09 7.33 -43.30
C SER A 732 -8.54 7.97 -44.61
N GLY A 733 -8.46 9.29 -44.74
CA GLY A 733 -8.87 10.02 -45.95
C GLY A 733 -10.39 10.00 -46.24
N GLN A 734 -11.21 9.49 -45.32
CA GLN A 734 -12.64 9.23 -45.52
C GLN A 734 -13.55 10.45 -45.33
N TRP A 735 -13.08 11.64 -45.71
CA TRP A 735 -13.82 12.90 -45.61
C TRP A 735 -15.06 12.97 -46.51
N GLN A 736 -15.20 12.02 -47.44
CA GLN A 736 -16.18 12.05 -48.52
C GLN A 736 -17.55 11.46 -48.12
N HIS A 737 -17.65 10.71 -47.01
CA HIS A 737 -18.90 10.08 -46.59
C HIS A 737 -19.69 10.96 -45.60
N ALA A 738 -20.95 11.27 -45.94
CA ALA A 738 -21.82 12.12 -45.12
C ALA A 738 -22.08 11.59 -43.69
N VAL A 739 -22.08 10.27 -43.50
CA VAL A 739 -22.25 9.62 -42.19
C VAL A 739 -21.08 9.93 -41.23
N ASN A 740 -19.87 10.11 -41.75
CA ASN A 740 -18.69 10.44 -40.95
C ASN A 740 -18.77 11.87 -40.40
N TRP A 741 -19.28 12.80 -41.21
CA TRP A 741 -19.61 14.15 -40.75
C TRP A 741 -20.70 14.12 -39.68
N LEU A 742 -21.69 13.22 -39.79
CA LEU A 742 -22.73 13.05 -38.77
C LEU A 742 -22.14 12.64 -37.40
N ALA A 743 -21.20 11.68 -37.38
CA ALA A 743 -20.50 11.27 -36.15
C ALA A 743 -19.60 12.38 -35.57
N MET A 744 -18.89 13.12 -36.45
CA MET A 744 -18.05 14.27 -36.06
C MET A 744 -18.87 15.42 -35.49
N LEU A 745 -20.10 15.62 -35.97
CA LEU A 745 -21.03 16.64 -35.48
C LEU A 745 -21.82 16.16 -34.26
N PHE A 746 -22.08 14.86 -34.12
CA PHE A 746 -22.85 14.30 -33.02
C PHE A 746 -22.16 14.43 -31.65
N LEU A 747 -20.86 14.14 -31.55
CA LEU A 747 -20.09 14.28 -30.31
C LEU A 747 -20.05 15.72 -29.76
N PRO A 748 -19.71 16.76 -30.56
CA PRO A 748 -19.80 18.13 -30.12
C PRO A 748 -21.24 18.58 -29.95
N PHE A 749 -22.20 18.11 -30.76
CA PHE A 749 -23.63 18.37 -30.55
C PHE A 749 -24.11 17.84 -29.20
N LEU A 750 -23.75 16.61 -28.82
CA LEU A 750 -24.09 16.00 -27.53
C LEU A 750 -23.40 16.74 -26.38
N GLY A 751 -22.12 17.10 -26.54
CA GLY A 751 -21.39 17.90 -25.56
C GLY A 751 -21.99 19.29 -25.36
N VAL A 752 -22.39 19.95 -26.45
CA VAL A 752 -23.11 21.24 -26.45
C VAL A 752 -24.50 21.07 -25.86
N LEU A 753 -25.26 20.03 -26.23
CA LEU A 753 -26.58 19.72 -25.72
C LEU A 753 -26.55 19.49 -24.20
N ILE A 754 -25.59 18.72 -23.67
CA ILE A 754 -25.40 18.56 -22.23
C ILE A 754 -25.06 19.91 -21.57
N THR A 755 -24.23 20.72 -22.24
CA THR A 755 -23.87 22.07 -21.75
C THR A 755 -25.07 23.03 -21.79
N VAL A 756 -25.97 22.93 -22.78
CA VAL A 756 -27.20 23.72 -22.98
C VAL A 756 -28.35 23.20 -22.10
N ILE A 757 -28.40 21.92 -21.76
CA ILE A 757 -29.33 21.41 -20.75
C ILE A 757 -28.88 21.87 -19.35
N GLY A 758 -27.57 21.79 -19.06
CA GLY A 758 -26.97 22.49 -17.91
C GLY A 758 -27.16 24.02 -17.99
N PHE A 759 -27.21 24.52 -19.22
CA PHE A 759 -27.66 25.81 -19.75
C PHE A 759 -29.01 26.30 -19.19
N LEU A 760 -30.00 25.42 -19.31
CA LEU A 760 -31.40 25.75 -19.08
C LEU A 760 -31.85 25.38 -17.65
N MET A 761 -31.05 24.59 -16.93
CA MET A 761 -31.27 24.30 -15.51
C MET A 761 -31.23 25.57 -14.64
N PRO A 762 -32.14 25.71 -13.66
CA PRO A 762 -32.21 26.90 -12.80
C PRO A 762 -30.92 27.08 -11.99
N ARG A 763 -30.44 28.33 -11.89
CA ARG A 763 -29.25 28.68 -11.08
C ARG A 763 -29.48 28.25 -9.63
N ARG A 764 -28.47 27.63 -9.01
CA ARG A 764 -28.57 27.21 -7.60
C ARG A 764 -28.34 28.42 -6.71
N ARG A 765 -29.31 28.71 -5.85
CA ARG A 765 -29.17 29.69 -4.77
C ARG A 765 -28.06 29.22 -3.82
N ILE A 766 -27.08 30.06 -3.57
CA ILE A 766 -26.04 29.87 -2.57
C ILE A 766 -26.15 31.03 -1.59
N GLU A 767 -26.37 30.71 -0.33
CA GLU A 767 -26.36 31.70 0.74
C GLU A 767 -25.49 31.19 1.88
N LEU A 768 -24.70 32.09 2.45
CA LEU A 768 -23.96 31.87 3.68
C LEU A 768 -24.24 33.04 4.60
N GLU A 769 -24.70 32.73 5.80
CA GLU A 769 -25.00 33.70 6.84
C GLU A 769 -24.18 33.31 8.08
N LEU A 770 -23.29 34.21 8.51
CA LEU A 770 -22.53 34.13 9.74
C LEU A 770 -23.13 35.16 10.70
N THR A 771 -23.50 34.71 11.89
CA THR A 771 -24.02 35.54 12.98
C THR A 771 -23.24 35.22 14.25
N ARG A 772 -23.48 35.96 15.33
CA ARG A 772 -22.90 35.61 16.64
C ARG A 772 -23.40 34.28 17.22
N ASP A 773 -24.52 33.77 16.72
CA ASP A 773 -25.14 32.52 17.21
C ASP A 773 -24.68 31.28 16.45
N GLY A 774 -24.32 31.42 15.17
CA GLY A 774 -23.92 30.30 14.34
C GLY A 774 -23.65 30.61 12.86
N VAL A 775 -23.42 29.55 12.10
CA VAL A 775 -23.29 29.56 10.64
C VAL A 775 -24.46 28.84 9.98
N THR A 776 -25.14 29.54 9.08
CA THR A 776 -26.22 29.00 8.26
C THR A 776 -25.82 29.03 6.80
N SER A 777 -26.03 27.94 6.07
CA SER A 777 -25.81 27.87 4.63
C SER A 777 -27.00 27.30 3.88
N VAL A 778 -27.31 27.92 2.74
CA VAL A 778 -28.31 27.45 1.79
C VAL A 778 -27.62 27.08 0.49
N THR A 779 -27.83 25.86 -0.01
CA THR A 779 -27.34 25.44 -1.33
C THR A 779 -28.47 24.74 -2.09
N GLY A 780 -29.00 25.41 -3.12
CA GLY A 780 -30.20 24.97 -3.84
C GLY A 780 -31.42 24.98 -2.92
N ARG A 781 -32.09 23.83 -2.76
CA ARG A 781 -33.24 23.67 -1.84
C ARG A 781 -32.84 23.27 -0.41
N ARG A 782 -31.54 23.17 -0.10
CA ARG A 782 -31.05 22.63 1.18
C ARG A 782 -30.55 23.75 2.07
N ARG A 783 -31.19 23.93 3.22
CA ARG A 783 -30.72 24.79 4.32
C ARG A 783 -30.03 23.93 5.37
N ARG A 784 -28.91 24.41 5.90
CA ARG A 784 -28.14 23.81 6.99
C ARG A 784 -27.78 24.92 7.97
N SER A 785 -27.89 24.68 9.26
CA SER A 785 -27.54 25.64 10.29
C SER A 785 -26.79 24.93 11.40
N TYR A 786 -25.73 25.54 11.90
CA TYR A 786 -24.89 25.03 12.97
C TYR A 786 -24.63 26.17 13.96
N GLY A 787 -25.11 26.03 15.20
CA GLY A 787 -24.82 26.97 16.27
C GLY A 787 -23.37 26.88 16.72
N TRP A 788 -22.71 28.00 17.02
CA TRP A 788 -21.28 27.99 17.38
C TRP A 788 -20.97 27.21 18.66
N HIS A 789 -21.92 27.10 19.59
CA HIS A 789 -21.83 26.26 20.78
C HIS A 789 -21.70 24.76 20.44
N HIS A 790 -22.21 24.35 19.28
CA HIS A 790 -22.09 22.98 18.78
C HIS A 790 -20.90 22.77 17.84
N VAL A 791 -20.21 23.84 17.43
CA VAL A 791 -19.07 23.77 16.48
C VAL A 791 -17.77 23.77 17.25
N GLU A 792 -17.03 22.68 17.15
CA GLU A 792 -15.68 22.57 17.71
C GLU A 792 -14.66 23.25 16.78
N LYS A 793 -14.78 23.03 15.47
CA LYS A 793 -13.82 23.52 14.49
C LYS A 793 -14.49 23.80 13.14
N ILE A 794 -14.11 24.89 12.49
CA ILE A 794 -14.48 25.22 11.11
C ILE A 794 -13.20 25.43 10.29
N THR A 795 -13.11 24.79 9.13
CA THR A 795 -11.90 24.84 8.28
C THR A 795 -12.21 24.44 6.84
N VAL A 796 -11.32 24.79 5.92
CA VAL A 796 -11.38 24.35 4.53
C VAL A 796 -10.83 22.95 4.41
N ARG A 797 -11.65 22.02 3.93
CA ARG A 797 -11.20 20.65 3.67
C ARG A 797 -11.63 20.17 2.31
N ARG A 798 -10.83 19.25 1.76
CA ARG A 798 -11.19 18.49 0.57
C ARG A 798 -12.42 17.65 0.88
N VAL A 799 -13.40 17.64 -0.03
CA VAL A 799 -14.68 16.98 0.20
C VAL A 799 -14.52 15.47 -0.02
N ILE A 800 -14.85 14.69 1.00
CA ILE A 800 -14.92 13.23 0.91
C ILE A 800 -16.40 12.81 1.00
N VAL A 801 -16.93 12.18 -0.04
CA VAL A 801 -18.32 11.68 -0.04
C VAL A 801 -18.30 10.16 -0.07
N ARG A 802 -18.82 9.54 1.00
CA ARG A 802 -18.87 8.07 1.14
C ARG A 802 -17.50 7.40 0.94
N GLY A 803 -16.44 8.02 1.49
CA GLY A 803 -15.06 7.52 1.39
C GLY A 803 -14.38 7.73 0.03
N ARG A 804 -14.97 8.53 -0.87
CA ARG A 804 -14.36 8.93 -2.15
C ARG A 804 -14.02 10.42 -2.12
N ASP A 805 -12.80 10.76 -2.53
CA ASP A 805 -12.40 12.15 -2.77
C ASP A 805 -13.22 12.73 -3.94
N ALA A 806 -13.96 13.80 -3.67
CA ALA A 806 -14.83 14.45 -4.64
C ALA A 806 -14.09 15.46 -5.52
N GLY A 807 -12.79 15.71 -5.28
CA GLY A 807 -11.94 16.54 -6.13
C GLY A 807 -12.15 18.05 -5.99
N PHE A 808 -12.87 18.51 -4.98
CA PHE A 808 -13.07 19.94 -4.70
C PHE A 808 -13.05 20.22 -3.18
N TYR A 809 -12.81 21.47 -2.80
CA TYR A 809 -12.77 21.97 -1.43
C TYR A 809 -14.09 22.58 -1.01
N ALA A 810 -14.40 22.45 0.27
CA ALA A 810 -15.54 23.08 0.91
C ALA A 810 -15.17 23.53 2.32
N LEU A 811 -15.83 24.58 2.78
CA LEU A 811 -15.92 24.94 4.18
C LEU A 811 -16.70 23.84 4.91
N GLN A 812 -16.10 23.27 5.95
CA GLN A 812 -16.69 22.17 6.72
C GLN A 812 -16.60 22.48 8.21
N VAL A 813 -17.61 22.04 8.97
CA VAL A 813 -17.65 22.14 10.44
C VAL A 813 -17.55 20.76 11.08
N ARG A 814 -16.84 20.68 12.20
CA ARG A 814 -16.83 19.53 13.10
C ARG A 814 -17.70 19.87 14.31
N LEU A 815 -18.65 19.00 14.60
CA LEU A 815 -19.59 19.20 15.69
C LEU A 815 -19.08 18.54 16.98
N ALA A 816 -19.40 19.15 18.13
CA ALA A 816 -19.10 18.62 19.45
C ALA A 816 -19.88 17.30 19.71
N PRO A 817 -19.34 16.36 20.52
CA PRO A 817 -19.89 15.02 20.72
C PRO A 817 -21.36 14.98 21.19
N GLU A 818 -21.78 15.99 21.95
CA GLU A 818 -23.10 16.08 22.58
C GLU A 818 -24.19 16.67 21.65
N THR A 819 -23.83 17.06 20.43
CA THR A 819 -24.77 17.70 19.48
C THR A 819 -25.68 16.67 18.81
N PRO A 820 -27.01 16.93 18.70
CA PRO A 820 -27.92 16.11 17.89
C PRO A 820 -27.42 15.97 16.45
N ARG A 821 -27.24 14.74 15.98
CA ARG A 821 -26.59 14.47 14.69
C ARG A 821 -27.42 15.03 13.52
N PRO A 822 -26.85 15.91 12.68
CA PRO A 822 -27.50 16.37 11.45
C PRO A 822 -27.83 15.20 10.51
N PRO A 823 -28.79 15.37 9.58
CA PRO A 823 -29.17 14.32 8.63
C PRO A 823 -27.96 13.76 7.86
N ARG A 824 -27.94 12.44 7.65
CA ARG A 824 -26.84 11.67 7.00
C ARG A 824 -26.31 12.28 5.69
N ARG A 825 -27.14 13.03 4.97
CA ARG A 825 -26.82 13.66 3.68
C ARG A 825 -25.91 14.90 3.78
N SER A 826 -25.61 15.39 4.99
CA SER A 826 -24.69 16.51 5.24
C SER A 826 -23.29 16.06 5.70
N ARG A 827 -23.11 14.76 5.96
CA ARG A 827 -21.86 14.18 6.48
C ARG A 827 -20.84 13.94 5.36
N MET A 828 -19.62 14.40 5.57
CA MET A 828 -18.50 14.35 4.61
C MET A 828 -17.33 13.44 5.08
N GLY A 829 -17.56 12.60 6.10
CA GLY A 829 -16.54 11.71 6.69
C GLY A 829 -16.01 12.23 8.03
N ASP A 830 -15.53 11.33 8.90
CA ASP A 830 -14.81 11.65 10.15
C ASP A 830 -15.43 12.71 11.08
N GLY A 831 -16.77 12.79 11.11
CA GLY A 831 -17.50 13.75 11.96
C GLY A 831 -17.61 15.17 11.36
N TRP A 832 -17.21 15.36 10.10
CA TRP A 832 -17.31 16.64 9.40
C TRP A 832 -18.61 16.79 8.62
N TYR A 833 -19.12 18.01 8.64
CA TYR A 833 -20.37 18.39 8.00
C TYR A 833 -20.15 19.56 7.05
N PHE A 834 -20.85 19.49 5.91
CA PHE A 834 -20.71 20.47 4.84
C PHE A 834 -21.36 21.81 5.20
N VAL A 835 -20.65 22.91 4.92
CA VAL A 835 -21.16 24.29 4.99
C VAL A 835 -21.27 24.91 3.60
N LEU A 836 -20.15 25.24 2.95
CA LEU A 836 -20.12 26.00 1.69
C LEU A 836 -19.11 25.39 0.71
N PRO A 837 -19.44 25.18 -0.58
CA PRO A 837 -18.45 24.73 -1.56
C PRO A 837 -17.53 25.88 -1.98
N LEU A 838 -16.21 25.66 -1.98
CA LEU A 838 -15.20 26.67 -2.36
C LEU A 838 -14.61 26.44 -3.76
N GLY A 839 -14.75 25.25 -4.34
CA GLY A 839 -14.27 24.95 -5.69
C GLY A 839 -12.99 24.13 -5.69
N PHE A 840 -12.07 24.36 -6.61
CA PHE A 840 -10.85 23.54 -6.76
C PHE A 840 -9.66 24.04 -5.91
N THR A 841 -9.81 25.16 -5.21
CA THR A 841 -8.77 25.79 -4.41
C THR A 841 -9.07 25.64 -2.91
N PRO A 842 -8.04 25.46 -2.06
CA PRO A 842 -8.20 25.44 -0.61
C PRO A 842 -8.34 26.85 0.01
N SER A 843 -8.14 27.91 -0.77
CA SER A 843 -8.18 29.29 -0.28
C SER A 843 -9.59 29.84 -0.17
N VAL A 844 -9.82 30.65 0.86
CA VAL A 844 -11.01 31.48 1.03
C VAL A 844 -10.65 32.91 0.62
N ASP A 845 -11.63 33.66 0.10
CA ASP A 845 -11.45 35.10 -0.17
C ASP A 845 -11.22 35.86 1.14
N ASP A 846 -10.32 36.83 1.14
CA ASP A 846 -9.87 37.59 2.32
C ASP A 846 -11.06 38.14 3.12
N ARG A 847 -12.11 38.64 2.44
CA ARG A 847 -13.32 39.15 3.11
C ARG A 847 -14.07 38.08 3.90
N LEU A 848 -14.16 36.87 3.36
CA LEU A 848 -14.80 35.75 4.05
C LEU A 848 -13.87 35.16 5.12
N GLY A 849 -12.55 35.20 4.90
CA GLY A 849 -11.54 34.83 5.89
C GLY A 849 -11.62 35.70 7.15
N THR A 850 -11.70 37.03 6.97
CA THR A 850 -11.86 37.99 8.07
C THR A 850 -13.19 37.78 8.80
N ALA A 851 -14.31 37.65 8.08
CA ALA A 851 -15.60 37.38 8.71
C ALA A 851 -15.63 36.05 9.49
N LEU A 852 -14.97 35.00 8.98
CA LEU A 852 -14.84 33.75 9.72
C LEU A 852 -13.98 33.91 10.98
N ALA A 853 -12.91 34.70 10.93
CA ALA A 853 -12.13 35.03 12.12
C ALA A 853 -12.96 35.81 13.15
N ASP A 854 -13.76 36.79 12.71
CA ASP A 854 -14.56 37.65 13.60
C ASP A 854 -15.73 36.89 14.26
N PHE A 855 -16.50 36.11 13.49
CA PHE A 855 -17.70 35.42 14.00
C PHE A 855 -17.41 34.04 14.61
N ALA A 856 -16.46 33.27 14.06
CA ALA A 856 -16.14 31.95 14.59
C ALA A 856 -15.00 31.98 15.63
N GLY A 857 -14.19 33.04 15.67
CA GLY A 857 -13.09 33.22 16.61
C GLY A 857 -12.07 32.07 16.52
N PRO A 858 -11.62 31.49 17.65
CA PRO A 858 -10.59 30.43 17.66
C PRO A 858 -11.04 29.11 16.99
N ARG A 859 -12.32 28.98 16.67
CA ARG A 859 -12.86 27.79 15.97
C ARG A 859 -12.44 27.77 14.50
N TRP A 860 -12.13 28.92 13.91
CA TRP A 860 -11.70 29.04 12.52
C TRP A 860 -10.21 28.72 12.37
N THR A 861 -9.89 27.88 11.39
CA THR A 861 -8.51 27.57 10.99
C THR A 861 -8.42 27.59 9.48
N HIS A 862 -7.59 28.49 8.97
CA HIS A 862 -7.38 28.70 7.54
C HIS A 862 -6.77 27.46 6.86
#